data_AF-A0A9P1M8I9-F1
#
_entry.id   AF-A0A9P1M8I9-F1
#
_cell.length_a   1.000
_cell.length_b   1.000
_cell.length_c   1.000
_cell.angle_alpha   90.00
_cell.angle_beta   90.00
_cell.angle_gamma   90.00
#
_symmetry.space_group_name_H-M   'P 1'
#
loop_
_entity.id
_entity.type
_entity.pdbx_description
1 polymer ?
#
loop_
_entity_poly.entity_id
_entity_poly.type
_entity_poly.pdbx_seq_one_letter_code
_entity_poly.pdbx_strand_id
1 'polypeptide(L)'
;MATTQLILTALYATLGLGLVAAAPSNGEPQYALQQSGPDPLDRSGPATPRAKGLRGRFLHITDFHPDEYYKAYTNPEVVCHRRKGTAGPYGAELSSCDSPRSLVNATLDWVAANIKDEVDFVIWTGDSARHDSDEEISRTSAEVLRSNQFVANKMFSTFADEKYPQRLAIPIIPNIGNNDFLPHNVLMPGPNRWLSHYADIWRPFIPEEQRHAFEFGGWFSVEVIPNRLAVFSLNTMYFFDRNAAIDNCVDPVEPGFKQLEWLRIQLQLLRSRGMKAILMGHVPPAKTDSKELWDESCWQKYSLWMRQFRDVVTGTVYGHMNIDHFVIHDTKQINIDFIGGRRESSDEAESLDFGGDEWDDEEDDEEYGDEDEDEDEEVEGLAQGVGPHDELRRRGSASAQGNKAKYLIELRGLWSRLPPVKRYHVSLVSPSVVPNFFPTLRVVEYNITGLEDLPLWSAPETSAGPSAKQYSDDDLGLLGLDEEIQAAKAIQAAKAPIKKGRGKGKGRKGGKKKGKKKKGKDKTPKDPSLVVPEPPTKAVLPGPAYSMQPLTFTGYTQYFANLTHINHIPPDWDPKDKSASKPKTREFKFEVEYSTFNDKVLKLPDLTVRNYVRLASRMGLAAADHPLPPSTKDDDDDDAHLDAEEDIDNDEDDDIDEIGDDESDDSDGDDEDDEDHGDDEDKKRRKRASDRAWNRFVKHAFVSTGFEEDVDSLVADDE
;
A
#
# COMPACT_ATOMS: atom_id res chain seq x y z
N MET A 1 1.57 53.38 -10.74
CA MET A 1 0.89 54.68 -10.89
C MET A 1 0.32 54.75 -12.29
N ALA A 2 -0.87 55.27 -12.61
CA ALA A 2 -2.10 55.47 -11.83
C ALA A 2 -3.23 55.91 -12.81
N THR A 3 -4.42 55.28 -12.75
CA THR A 3 -5.72 55.78 -13.32
C THR A 3 -5.78 56.00 -14.86
N THR A 4 -6.93 56.02 -15.56
CA THR A 4 -8.36 56.12 -15.15
C THR A 4 -9.26 55.35 -16.15
N GLN A 5 -10.53 55.08 -15.81
CA GLN A 5 -11.54 54.44 -16.68
C GLN A 5 -12.42 55.44 -17.47
N LEU A 6 -13.23 54.88 -18.39
CA LEU A 6 -14.66 55.17 -18.65
C LEU A 6 -15.13 56.24 -19.69
N ILE A 7 -16.28 55.89 -20.33
CA ILE A 7 -17.35 56.71 -20.97
C ILE A 7 -17.45 56.81 -22.53
N LEU A 8 -18.12 55.79 -23.11
CA LEU A 8 -19.35 55.81 -23.95
C LEU A 8 -19.52 56.45 -25.37
N THR A 9 -20.30 55.70 -26.17
CA THR A 9 -21.31 56.07 -27.21
C THR A 9 -20.93 56.73 -28.54
N ALA A 10 -21.28 56.08 -29.66
CA ALA A 10 -22.51 56.38 -30.44
C ALA A 10 -22.76 55.36 -31.58
N LEU A 11 -24.00 54.87 -31.74
CA LEU A 11 -24.55 54.39 -33.03
C LEU A 11 -26.08 54.13 -32.90
N TYR A 12 -26.87 54.58 -33.88
CA TYR A 12 -28.34 54.43 -33.93
C TYR A 12 -28.85 54.54 -35.38
N ALA A 13 -29.53 53.51 -35.90
CA ALA A 13 -30.32 53.51 -37.15
C ALA A 13 -31.11 52.17 -37.27
N THR A 14 -32.32 52.02 -36.72
CA THR A 14 -33.65 52.34 -37.31
C THR A 14 -34.21 51.35 -38.35
N LEU A 15 -35.18 50.54 -37.89
CA LEU A 15 -36.48 50.20 -38.50
C LEU A 15 -36.54 49.32 -39.78
N GLY A 16 -37.49 48.39 -39.94
CA GLY A 16 -38.50 47.87 -38.98
C GLY A 16 -39.74 47.23 -39.64
N LEU A 17 -40.32 46.19 -39.01
CA LEU A 17 -41.62 45.47 -39.21
C LEU A 17 -41.50 44.14 -38.42
N GLY A 18 -42.41 43.59 -37.60
CA GLY A 18 -43.80 43.91 -37.26
C GLY A 18 -44.80 43.00 -38.00
N LEU A 19 -45.75 42.26 -37.41
CA LEU A 19 -46.07 41.86 -36.01
C LEU A 19 -46.28 40.30 -35.99
N VAL A 20 -46.77 39.52 -35.01
CA VAL A 20 -47.64 39.63 -33.80
C VAL A 20 -47.15 38.61 -32.73
N ALA A 21 -47.76 38.57 -31.52
CA ALA A 21 -47.32 37.79 -30.36
C ALA A 21 -48.14 36.52 -30.02
N ALA A 22 -47.52 35.60 -29.26
CA ALA A 22 -48.13 34.60 -28.38
C ALA A 22 -47.22 34.37 -27.15
N ALA A 23 -47.72 33.72 -26.10
CA ALA A 23 -47.13 33.70 -24.74
C ALA A 23 -46.46 32.33 -24.38
N PRO A 24 -46.01 32.08 -23.12
CA PRO A 24 -44.82 31.24 -22.85
C PRO A 24 -45.05 29.73 -22.78
N SER A 25 -43.95 28.98 -22.90
CA SER A 25 -43.85 27.56 -22.54
C SER A 25 -42.50 27.26 -21.88
N ASN A 26 -42.52 26.55 -20.75
CA ASN A 26 -41.32 25.93 -20.18
C ASN A 26 -40.82 24.82 -21.12
N GLY A 27 -39.51 24.58 -21.16
CA GLY A 27 -38.93 23.47 -21.93
C GLY A 27 -37.43 23.32 -21.66
N GLU A 28 -37.05 22.18 -21.10
CA GLU A 28 -35.66 21.76 -20.97
C GLU A 28 -35.12 21.28 -22.34
N PRO A 29 -33.84 21.49 -22.67
CA PRO A 29 -33.25 21.03 -23.92
C PRO A 29 -33.02 19.51 -23.87
N GLN A 30 -33.95 18.74 -24.44
CA GLN A 30 -33.77 17.31 -24.68
C GLN A 30 -32.62 17.08 -25.67
N TYR A 31 -31.60 16.31 -25.28
CA TYR A 31 -30.59 15.79 -26.20
C TYR A 31 -31.19 14.66 -27.05
N ALA A 32 -31.06 14.78 -28.38
CA ALA A 32 -31.66 13.83 -29.31
C ALA A 32 -30.89 12.50 -29.37
N LEU A 33 -31.57 11.40 -29.06
CA LEU A 33 -31.07 10.03 -29.27
C LEU A 33 -31.04 9.71 -30.77
N GLN A 34 -29.84 9.72 -31.38
CA GLN A 34 -29.66 9.22 -32.74
C GLN A 34 -29.31 7.73 -32.73
N GLN A 35 -30.35 6.89 -32.75
CA GLN A 35 -30.19 5.44 -32.94
C GLN A 35 -29.98 5.10 -34.41
N SER A 36 -28.93 4.33 -34.72
CA SER A 36 -28.73 3.68 -36.02
C SER A 36 -28.06 2.33 -35.85
N GLY A 37 -28.87 1.30 -35.57
CA GLY A 37 -28.44 -0.09 -35.57
C GLY A 37 -28.37 -0.67 -37.00
N PRO A 38 -27.41 -1.57 -37.31
CA PRO A 38 -27.36 -2.28 -38.59
C PRO A 38 -28.31 -3.49 -38.64
N ASP A 39 -28.83 -3.78 -39.83
CA ASP A 39 -29.74 -4.91 -40.10
C ASP A 39 -28.97 -6.26 -40.20
N PRO A 40 -29.51 -7.41 -39.73
CA PRO A 40 -28.69 -8.60 -39.48
C PRO A 40 -28.78 -9.69 -40.59
N LEU A 41 -28.02 -9.55 -41.69
CA LEU A 41 -27.90 -10.60 -42.72
C LEU A 41 -26.51 -10.68 -43.42
N ASP A 42 -25.56 -11.41 -42.81
CA ASP A 42 -24.74 -12.44 -43.50
C ASP A 42 -24.07 -13.38 -42.47
N ARG A 43 -23.82 -14.65 -42.83
CA ARG A 43 -23.19 -15.69 -41.99
C ARG A 43 -22.31 -16.65 -42.81
N SER A 44 -21.19 -16.18 -43.35
CA SER A 44 -20.08 -17.08 -43.80
C SER A 44 -18.71 -16.41 -43.93
N GLY A 45 -18.27 -15.64 -42.93
CA GLY A 45 -16.86 -15.25 -42.80
C GLY A 45 -16.00 -16.38 -42.20
N PRO A 46 -14.71 -16.53 -42.58
CA PRO A 46 -13.80 -17.39 -41.83
C PRO A 46 -13.66 -16.84 -40.41
N ALA A 47 -13.60 -17.73 -39.41
CA ALA A 47 -13.55 -17.32 -38.01
C ALA A 47 -12.30 -16.47 -37.74
N THR A 48 -12.51 -15.18 -37.50
CA THR A 48 -11.51 -14.33 -36.83
C THR A 48 -11.15 -14.98 -35.51
N PRO A 49 -9.87 -14.99 -35.09
CA PRO A 49 -9.49 -15.43 -33.75
C PRO A 49 -10.39 -14.72 -32.73
N ARG A 50 -11.07 -15.49 -31.86
CA ARG A 50 -11.87 -14.91 -30.77
C ARG A 50 -10.94 -14.01 -29.99
N ALA A 51 -11.28 -12.73 -29.88
CA ALA A 51 -10.50 -11.80 -29.07
C ALA A 51 -10.34 -12.42 -27.67
N LYS A 52 -9.11 -12.39 -27.13
CA LYS A 52 -8.89 -12.81 -25.74
C LYS A 52 -9.81 -11.95 -24.87
N GLY A 53 -10.74 -12.55 -24.14
CA GLY A 53 -11.52 -11.85 -23.13
C GLY A 53 -10.67 -11.51 -21.91
N LEU A 54 -11.26 -10.78 -20.96
CA LEU A 54 -10.63 -10.50 -19.67
C LEU A 54 -10.15 -11.79 -18.99
N ARG A 55 -9.04 -11.70 -18.27
CA ARG A 55 -8.42 -12.81 -17.53
C ARG A 55 -8.96 -12.92 -16.12
N GLY A 56 -9.34 -11.80 -15.52
CA GLY A 56 -9.63 -11.72 -14.10
C GLY A 56 -8.36 -11.70 -13.27
N ARG A 57 -7.26 -11.12 -13.78
CA ARG A 57 -5.95 -11.12 -13.11
C ARG A 57 -5.22 -9.78 -13.27
N PHE A 58 -4.48 -9.36 -12.26
CA PHE A 58 -3.52 -8.25 -12.36
C PHE A 58 -2.21 -8.55 -11.65
N LEU A 59 -1.12 -7.95 -12.15
CA LEU A 59 0.19 -8.01 -11.50
C LEU A 59 0.32 -6.83 -10.52
N HIS A 60 0.72 -7.10 -9.28
CA HIS A 60 1.23 -6.11 -8.33
C HIS A 60 2.74 -6.36 -8.13
N ILE A 61 3.53 -5.31 -8.35
CA ILE A 61 4.98 -5.32 -8.18
C ILE A 61 5.44 -3.97 -7.60
N THR A 62 6.44 -3.96 -6.73
CA THR A 62 6.79 -2.76 -5.95
C THR A 62 8.25 -2.75 -5.52
N ASP A 63 8.74 -1.56 -5.14
CA ASP A 63 10.00 -1.39 -4.39
C ASP A 63 11.17 -2.09 -5.11
N PHE A 64 11.45 -1.60 -6.33
CA PHE A 64 12.52 -2.12 -7.18
C PHE A 64 13.91 -1.70 -6.71
N HIS A 65 14.05 -0.48 -6.17
CA HIS A 65 15.30 0.16 -5.76
C HIS A 65 16.53 -0.21 -6.64
N PRO A 66 16.59 0.23 -7.91
CA PRO A 66 17.73 -0.08 -8.76
C PRO A 66 18.93 0.79 -8.38
N ASP A 67 19.98 0.13 -7.92
CA ASP A 67 21.31 0.71 -7.70
C ASP A 67 22.18 0.59 -8.97
N GLU A 68 22.87 1.68 -9.32
CA GLU A 68 23.83 1.73 -10.43
C GLU A 68 25.29 1.59 -10.01
N TYR A 69 25.57 1.59 -8.71
CA TYR A 69 26.88 1.33 -8.11
C TYR A 69 27.05 -0.13 -7.67
N TYR A 70 26.01 -0.97 -7.71
CA TYR A 70 26.06 -2.36 -7.29
C TYR A 70 27.15 -3.13 -8.04
N LYS A 71 27.98 -3.86 -7.30
CA LYS A 71 29.03 -4.70 -7.88
C LYS A 71 28.93 -6.11 -7.32
N ALA A 72 28.59 -7.08 -8.18
CA ALA A 72 28.66 -8.48 -7.82
C ALA A 72 30.04 -8.84 -7.25
N TYR A 73 30.06 -9.68 -6.21
CA TYR A 73 31.22 -10.14 -5.45
C TYR A 73 31.92 -9.08 -4.57
N THR A 74 31.20 -8.01 -4.18
CA THR A 74 31.60 -7.08 -3.12
C THR A 74 30.98 -7.42 -1.76
N ASN A 75 31.25 -6.62 -0.71
CA ASN A 75 30.78 -6.90 0.64
C ASN A 75 29.39 -6.26 0.90
N PRO A 76 28.37 -7.03 1.31
CA PRO A 76 27.06 -6.46 1.63
C PRO A 76 27.06 -5.41 2.75
N GLU A 77 27.97 -5.52 3.74
CA GLU A 77 28.13 -4.54 4.84
C GLU A 77 28.57 -3.12 4.40
N VAL A 78 28.83 -2.92 3.10
CA VAL A 78 29.09 -1.61 2.48
C VAL A 78 28.25 -1.48 1.20
N VAL A 79 26.96 -1.79 1.37
CA VAL A 79 25.84 -1.64 0.40
C VAL A 79 26.12 -2.21 -0.98
N CYS A 80 26.93 -3.27 -1.07
CA CYS A 80 27.36 -3.89 -2.32
C CYS A 80 28.05 -2.93 -3.32
N HIS A 81 28.54 -1.77 -2.87
CA HIS A 81 29.26 -0.81 -3.70
C HIS A 81 30.77 -1.10 -3.75
N ARG A 82 31.38 -1.61 -2.67
CA ARG A 82 32.85 -1.68 -2.52
C ARG A 82 33.36 -2.85 -1.65
N ARG A 83 34.70 -2.98 -1.58
CA ARG A 83 35.43 -4.12 -0.95
C ARG A 83 35.12 -5.46 -1.67
N LYS A 84 35.63 -6.59 -1.18
CA LYS A 84 35.36 -7.94 -1.73
C LYS A 84 34.48 -8.72 -0.75
N GLY A 85 33.48 -9.45 -1.24
CA GLY A 85 32.52 -10.18 -0.41
C GLY A 85 31.56 -11.06 -1.22
N THR A 86 30.47 -11.49 -0.60
CA THR A 86 29.55 -12.52 -1.10
C THR A 86 28.35 -11.98 -1.89
N ALA A 87 28.34 -10.70 -2.27
CA ALA A 87 27.25 -10.11 -3.05
C ALA A 87 27.01 -10.86 -4.38
N GLY A 88 25.76 -11.23 -4.67
CA GLY A 88 25.42 -12.06 -5.84
C GLY A 88 25.25 -11.27 -7.14
N PRO A 89 25.35 -11.91 -8.32
CA PRO A 89 25.05 -11.27 -9.60
C PRO A 89 23.60 -10.78 -9.77
N TYR A 90 22.65 -11.25 -8.95
CA TYR A 90 21.25 -10.82 -8.96
C TYR A 90 20.80 -10.19 -7.63
N GLY A 91 21.73 -9.73 -6.78
CA GLY A 91 21.41 -9.18 -5.46
C GLY A 91 22.08 -9.96 -4.34
N ALA A 92 21.91 -9.47 -3.12
CA ALA A 92 22.39 -10.12 -1.90
C ALA A 92 21.23 -10.18 -0.91
N GLU A 93 20.58 -11.34 -0.85
CA GLU A 93 19.47 -11.61 0.06
C GLU A 93 19.85 -11.36 1.54
N LEU A 94 18.88 -10.91 2.35
CA LEU A 94 19.05 -10.63 3.78
C LEU A 94 20.20 -9.64 4.07
N SER A 95 20.22 -8.54 3.32
CA SER A 95 21.18 -7.43 3.51
C SER A 95 20.62 -6.10 3.04
N SER A 96 21.19 -4.97 3.50
CA SER A 96 20.86 -3.61 3.06
C SER A 96 21.43 -3.26 1.66
N CYS A 97 21.55 -4.25 0.76
CA CYS A 97 21.95 -4.01 -0.61
C CYS A 97 20.73 -3.85 -1.52
N ASP A 98 20.63 -2.69 -2.16
CA ASP A 98 19.64 -2.44 -3.19
C ASP A 98 19.80 -3.32 -4.44
N SER A 99 18.77 -3.35 -5.30
CA SER A 99 18.74 -4.22 -6.47
C SER A 99 19.79 -3.85 -7.51
N PRO A 100 20.65 -4.77 -7.97
CA PRO A 100 21.40 -4.51 -9.19
C PRO A 100 20.45 -4.45 -10.38
N ARG A 101 20.80 -3.64 -11.40
CA ARG A 101 20.07 -3.59 -12.68
C ARG A 101 19.90 -4.95 -13.37
N SER A 102 20.71 -5.97 -13.04
CA SER A 102 20.53 -7.36 -13.48
C SER A 102 19.27 -8.02 -12.90
N LEU A 103 18.95 -7.78 -11.63
CA LEU A 103 17.74 -8.28 -10.98
C LEU A 103 16.50 -7.66 -11.61
N VAL A 104 16.44 -6.32 -11.70
CA VAL A 104 15.32 -5.60 -12.32
C VAL A 104 15.07 -6.04 -13.77
N ASN A 105 16.14 -6.30 -14.54
CA ASN A 105 16.00 -6.88 -15.88
C ASN A 105 15.43 -8.30 -15.83
N ALA A 106 16.05 -9.20 -15.07
CA ALA A 106 15.66 -10.61 -15.03
C ALA A 106 14.24 -10.82 -14.50
N THR A 107 13.79 -10.03 -13.53
CA THR A 107 12.41 -10.01 -13.05
C THR A 107 11.44 -9.62 -14.17
N LEU A 108 11.69 -8.51 -14.88
CA LEU A 108 10.79 -8.04 -15.92
C LEU A 108 10.89 -8.81 -17.25
N ASP A 109 11.97 -9.56 -17.48
CA ASP A 109 12.09 -10.56 -18.55
C ASP A 109 11.36 -11.86 -18.17
N TRP A 110 11.41 -12.30 -16.91
CA TRP A 110 10.64 -13.46 -16.44
C TRP A 110 9.12 -13.17 -16.45
N VAL A 111 8.70 -11.98 -16.02
CA VAL A 111 7.31 -11.51 -16.14
C VAL A 111 6.85 -11.46 -17.61
N ALA A 112 7.71 -11.00 -18.54
CA ALA A 112 7.42 -11.00 -19.97
C ALA A 112 7.17 -12.41 -20.52
N ALA A 113 7.89 -13.41 -20.02
CA ALA A 113 7.83 -14.78 -20.50
C ALA A 113 6.74 -15.65 -19.83
N ASN A 114 6.28 -15.31 -18.62
CA ASN A 114 5.41 -16.18 -17.81
C ASN A 114 4.07 -15.53 -17.39
N ILE A 115 3.99 -14.20 -17.25
CA ILE A 115 2.80 -13.52 -16.68
C ILE A 115 2.09 -12.60 -17.69
N LYS A 116 2.83 -12.00 -18.64
CA LYS A 116 2.29 -10.97 -19.57
C LYS A 116 0.96 -11.35 -20.22
N ASP A 117 0.83 -12.56 -20.74
CA ASP A 117 -0.37 -13.02 -21.47
C ASP A 117 -1.57 -13.40 -20.59
N GLU A 118 -1.40 -13.35 -19.27
CA GLU A 118 -2.37 -13.76 -18.27
C GLU A 118 -2.93 -12.63 -17.40
N VAL A 119 -2.44 -11.38 -17.52
CA VAL A 119 -2.91 -10.23 -16.73
C VAL A 119 -3.60 -9.16 -17.57
N ASP A 120 -4.64 -8.53 -17.00
CA ASP A 120 -5.43 -7.47 -17.62
C ASP A 120 -4.81 -6.08 -17.41
N PHE A 121 -4.09 -5.87 -16.31
CA PHE A 121 -3.41 -4.61 -15.96
C PHE A 121 -2.26 -4.85 -14.95
N VAL A 122 -1.43 -3.82 -14.75
CA VAL A 122 -0.26 -3.84 -13.85
C VAL A 122 -0.30 -2.68 -12.87
N ILE A 123 -0.23 -2.98 -11.57
CA ILE A 123 -0.07 -2.03 -10.48
C ILE A 123 1.40 -1.99 -10.08
N TRP A 124 2.00 -0.80 -10.12
CA TRP A 124 3.37 -0.54 -9.70
C TRP A 124 3.40 0.54 -8.61
N THR A 125 3.55 0.12 -7.36
CA THR A 125 3.47 1.01 -6.17
C THR A 125 4.79 1.73 -5.83
N GLY A 126 5.57 2.12 -6.85
CA GLY A 126 6.68 3.07 -6.72
C GLY A 126 8.04 2.48 -6.32
N ASP A 127 8.85 3.34 -5.70
CA ASP A 127 10.22 3.16 -5.21
C ASP A 127 11.17 2.48 -6.20
N SER A 128 11.70 3.33 -7.07
CA SER A 128 12.56 2.98 -8.19
C SER A 128 13.82 3.85 -8.27
N ALA A 129 14.28 4.32 -7.12
CA ALA A 129 15.65 4.75 -6.86
C ALA A 129 16.17 4.06 -5.57
N ARG A 130 17.46 3.75 -5.54
CA ARG A 130 18.14 3.17 -4.37
C ARG A 130 18.05 4.05 -3.11
N HIS A 131 18.24 3.46 -1.95
CA HIS A 131 18.42 4.17 -0.67
C HIS A 131 19.69 5.04 -0.68
N ASP A 132 19.73 6.05 0.20
CA ASP A 132 20.88 6.98 0.31
C ASP A 132 21.94 6.48 1.33
N SER A 133 22.07 5.16 1.44
CA SER A 133 22.83 4.41 2.45
C SER A 133 24.37 4.49 2.32
N ASP A 134 24.91 5.17 1.30
CA ASP A 134 26.35 5.31 1.12
C ASP A 134 26.85 6.74 1.42
N GLU A 135 27.43 6.92 2.61
CA GLU A 135 28.12 8.18 2.97
C GLU A 135 29.21 8.60 1.96
N GLU A 136 29.81 7.66 1.21
CA GLU A 136 30.81 7.96 0.17
C GLU A 136 30.17 8.32 -1.19
N ILE A 137 28.90 7.98 -1.44
CA ILE A 137 28.20 8.11 -2.73
C ILE A 137 26.73 8.52 -2.52
N SER A 138 26.50 9.77 -2.10
CA SER A 138 25.15 10.29 -1.89
C SER A 138 24.32 10.38 -3.19
N ARG A 139 23.02 10.09 -3.09
CA ARG A 139 22.05 10.00 -4.19
C ARG A 139 21.83 11.37 -4.86
N THR A 140 22.06 11.46 -6.18
CA THR A 140 21.92 12.72 -6.93
C THR A 140 20.54 12.90 -7.56
N SER A 141 20.17 14.14 -7.86
CA SER A 141 18.88 14.48 -8.50
C SER A 141 18.75 13.85 -9.90
N ALA A 142 19.86 13.83 -10.65
CA ALA A 142 19.96 13.13 -11.92
C ALA A 142 19.90 11.60 -11.77
N GLU A 143 20.50 11.02 -10.71
CA GLU A 143 20.48 9.58 -10.44
C GLU A 143 19.06 9.05 -10.20
N VAL A 144 18.26 9.72 -9.35
CA VAL A 144 16.85 9.35 -9.10
C VAL A 144 16.06 9.30 -10.40
N LEU A 145 16.19 10.33 -11.24
CA LEU A 145 15.48 10.42 -12.51
C LEU A 145 15.99 9.40 -13.55
N ARG A 146 17.30 9.10 -13.58
CA ARG A 146 17.87 8.00 -14.39
C ARG A 146 17.28 6.65 -13.98
N SER A 147 17.21 6.36 -12.68
CA SER A 147 16.80 5.05 -12.19
C SER A 147 15.29 4.82 -12.40
N ASN A 148 14.47 5.83 -12.12
CA ASN A 148 13.05 5.81 -12.44
C ASN A 148 12.77 5.69 -13.95
N GLN A 149 13.51 6.42 -14.79
CA GLN A 149 13.39 6.28 -16.25
C GLN A 149 13.82 4.91 -16.74
N PHE A 150 14.83 4.27 -16.11
CA PHE A 150 15.24 2.91 -16.43
C PHE A 150 14.14 1.89 -16.12
N VAL A 151 13.51 1.94 -14.93
CA VAL A 151 12.37 1.07 -14.59
C VAL A 151 11.17 1.34 -15.49
N ALA A 152 10.79 2.60 -15.68
CA ALA A 152 9.69 3.00 -16.56
C ALA A 152 9.88 2.49 -18.01
N ASN A 153 11.10 2.61 -18.56
CA ASN A 153 11.41 2.12 -19.90
C ASN A 153 11.35 0.59 -19.99
N LYS A 154 11.85 -0.13 -18.97
CA LYS A 154 11.78 -1.60 -18.93
C LYS A 154 10.33 -2.06 -18.82
N MET A 155 9.56 -1.50 -17.88
CA MET A 155 8.12 -1.73 -17.70
C MET A 155 7.34 -1.52 -19.00
N PHE A 156 7.54 -0.36 -19.67
CA PHE A 156 6.93 -0.10 -20.97
C PHE A 156 7.31 -1.17 -22.02
N SER A 157 8.59 -1.54 -22.10
CA SER A 157 9.04 -2.55 -23.08
C SER A 157 8.48 -3.95 -22.83
N THR A 158 8.29 -4.35 -21.57
CA THR A 158 7.66 -5.63 -21.21
C THR A 158 6.21 -5.68 -21.66
N PHE A 159 5.41 -4.64 -21.39
CA PHE A 159 3.96 -4.61 -21.66
C PHE A 159 3.54 -3.92 -22.97
N ALA A 160 4.50 -3.60 -23.84
CA ALA A 160 4.24 -3.07 -25.19
C ALA A 160 3.46 -4.04 -26.08
N ASP A 161 2.71 -3.47 -27.03
CA ASP A 161 1.98 -4.19 -28.09
C ASP A 161 2.94 -4.69 -29.19
N GLU A 162 2.83 -5.97 -29.57
CA GLU A 162 3.72 -6.61 -30.55
C GLU A 162 3.64 -5.99 -31.96
N LYS A 163 2.45 -5.49 -32.33
CA LYS A 163 2.15 -4.91 -33.64
C LYS A 163 2.37 -3.39 -33.65
N TYR A 164 2.24 -2.75 -32.50
CA TYR A 164 2.41 -1.31 -32.30
C TYR A 164 3.34 -1.02 -31.10
N PRO A 165 4.66 -1.31 -31.16
CA PRO A 165 5.56 -1.22 -30.00
C PRO A 165 5.72 0.19 -29.38
N GLN A 166 5.19 1.22 -30.03
CA GLN A 166 5.04 2.57 -29.49
C GLN A 166 3.79 2.76 -28.59
N ARG A 167 3.02 1.70 -28.34
CA ARG A 167 1.82 1.65 -27.50
C ARG A 167 1.91 0.48 -26.51
N LEU A 168 1.21 0.60 -25.39
CA LEU A 168 1.00 -0.50 -24.45
C LEU A 168 -0.12 -1.43 -24.95
N ALA A 169 0.04 -2.74 -24.73
CA ALA A 169 -1.07 -3.70 -24.83
C ALA A 169 -1.83 -3.82 -23.50
N ILE A 170 -1.14 -3.62 -22.37
CA ILE A 170 -1.65 -3.78 -21.01
C ILE A 170 -1.36 -2.49 -20.25
N PRO A 171 -2.34 -1.86 -19.58
CA PRO A 171 -2.12 -0.61 -18.86
C PRO A 171 -1.28 -0.85 -17.60
N ILE A 172 -0.32 0.05 -17.38
CA ILE A 172 0.52 0.10 -16.18
C ILE A 172 0.16 1.36 -15.40
N ILE A 173 -0.04 1.23 -14.09
CA ILE A 173 -0.34 2.33 -13.19
C ILE A 173 0.84 2.49 -12.22
N PRO A 174 1.76 3.44 -12.46
CA PRO A 174 2.84 3.78 -11.53
C PRO A 174 2.34 4.61 -10.33
N ASN A 175 3.16 4.67 -9.28
CA ASN A 175 2.99 5.52 -8.09
C ASN A 175 4.35 6.11 -7.67
N ILE A 176 4.34 7.17 -6.86
CA ILE A 176 5.56 7.80 -6.32
C ILE A 176 5.82 7.21 -4.94
N GLY A 177 6.98 6.57 -4.77
CA GLY A 177 7.45 6.12 -3.45
C GLY A 177 8.34 7.15 -2.74
N ASN A 178 8.70 6.89 -1.49
CA ASN A 178 9.40 7.86 -0.63
C ASN A 178 10.89 8.07 -0.98
N ASN A 179 11.45 7.20 -1.83
CA ASN A 179 12.79 7.33 -2.39
C ASN A 179 12.82 7.94 -3.81
N ASP A 180 11.67 8.12 -4.47
CA ASP A 180 11.58 8.63 -5.85
C ASP A 180 11.83 10.15 -6.01
N PHE A 181 12.37 10.82 -4.98
CA PHE A 181 12.77 12.23 -5.00
C PHE A 181 13.87 12.51 -3.96
N LEU A 182 14.25 13.79 -3.80
CA LEU A 182 15.19 14.25 -2.78
C LEU A 182 14.67 15.50 -2.04
N PRO A 183 14.96 15.63 -0.73
CA PRO A 183 15.46 14.55 0.13
C PRO A 183 14.41 13.45 0.32
N HIS A 184 14.85 12.26 0.72
CA HIS A 184 13.99 11.12 1.07
C HIS A 184 12.86 11.57 2.03
N ASN A 185 11.66 11.02 1.83
CA ASN A 185 10.39 11.33 2.53
C ASN A 185 9.79 12.72 2.30
N VAL A 186 10.58 13.77 2.05
CA VAL A 186 10.10 15.16 2.00
C VAL A 186 9.67 15.59 0.59
N LEU A 187 8.47 15.17 0.16
CA LEU A 187 7.87 15.66 -1.08
C LEU A 187 7.17 17.00 -0.85
N MET A 188 7.67 18.07 -1.48
CA MET A 188 7.05 19.39 -1.47
C MET A 188 5.64 19.38 -2.11
N PRO A 189 4.68 20.19 -1.64
CA PRO A 189 3.39 20.38 -2.31
C PRO A 189 3.53 20.75 -3.79
N GLY A 190 2.69 20.17 -4.64
CA GLY A 190 2.70 20.43 -6.08
C GLY A 190 1.95 21.72 -6.49
N PRO A 191 2.16 22.21 -7.73
CA PRO A 191 3.09 21.70 -8.74
C PRO A 191 4.57 21.93 -8.37
N ASN A 192 5.43 20.96 -8.67
CA ASN A 192 6.87 21.02 -8.43
C ASN A 192 7.66 20.34 -9.57
N ARG A 193 9.00 20.43 -9.57
CA ARG A 193 9.83 19.88 -10.66
C ARG A 193 9.95 18.37 -10.67
N TRP A 194 9.86 17.71 -9.51
CA TRP A 194 9.80 16.25 -9.46
C TRP A 194 8.58 15.75 -10.24
N LEU A 195 7.39 16.26 -9.93
CA LEU A 195 6.15 15.94 -10.65
C LEU A 195 6.23 16.32 -12.14
N SER A 196 6.90 17.43 -12.48
CA SER A 196 7.13 17.83 -13.88
C SER A 196 7.99 16.81 -14.64
N HIS A 197 9.05 16.28 -14.03
CA HIS A 197 9.89 15.23 -14.65
C HIS A 197 9.20 13.86 -14.68
N TYR A 198 8.37 13.54 -13.69
CA TYR A 198 7.53 12.34 -13.74
C TYR A 198 6.42 12.43 -14.80
N ALA A 199 5.87 13.62 -15.08
CA ALA A 199 4.92 13.81 -16.17
C ALA A 199 5.55 13.50 -17.55
N ASP A 200 6.85 13.80 -17.73
CA ASP A 200 7.62 13.40 -18.91
C ASP A 200 7.92 11.88 -18.93
N ILE A 201 8.37 11.30 -17.82
CA ILE A 201 8.78 9.87 -17.74
C ILE A 201 7.57 8.94 -17.85
N TRP A 202 6.47 9.24 -17.15
CA TRP A 202 5.23 8.44 -17.10
C TRP A 202 4.18 8.89 -18.12
N ARG A 203 4.55 9.75 -19.08
CA ARG A 203 3.70 10.16 -20.22
C ARG A 203 3.01 9.00 -20.96
N PRO A 204 3.60 7.79 -21.10
CA PRO A 204 2.91 6.62 -21.71
C PRO A 204 1.83 5.99 -20.81
N PHE A 205 1.93 6.16 -19.50
CA PHE A 205 1.09 5.50 -18.49
C PHE A 205 -0.09 6.38 -18.06
N ILE A 206 0.12 7.69 -17.98
CA ILE A 206 -0.89 8.65 -17.51
C ILE A 206 -1.78 9.09 -18.68
N PRO A 207 -3.11 8.86 -18.63
CA PRO A 207 -4.07 9.34 -19.63
C PRO A 207 -4.03 10.86 -19.78
N GLU A 208 -4.31 11.37 -20.99
CA GLU A 208 -4.10 12.79 -21.30
C GLU A 208 -4.97 13.72 -20.44
N GLU A 209 -6.21 13.32 -20.22
CA GLU A 209 -7.21 13.96 -19.36
C GLU A 209 -6.83 13.96 -17.86
N GLN A 210 -5.86 13.14 -17.45
CA GLN A 210 -5.39 13.03 -16.07
C GLN A 210 -4.09 13.82 -15.80
N ARG A 211 -3.33 14.21 -16.83
CA ARG A 211 -2.00 14.81 -16.67
C ARG A 211 -1.99 16.08 -15.82
N HIS A 212 -3.02 16.90 -15.90
CA HIS A 212 -3.14 18.09 -15.03
C HIS A 212 -3.35 17.74 -13.55
N ALA A 213 -4.02 16.63 -13.20
CA ALA A 213 -4.11 16.18 -11.81
C ALA A 213 -2.74 15.69 -11.31
N PHE A 214 -2.02 14.97 -12.18
CA PHE A 214 -0.68 14.49 -11.89
C PHE A 214 0.34 15.64 -11.73
N GLU A 215 0.38 16.62 -12.62
CA GLU A 215 1.25 17.79 -12.51
C GLU A 215 0.92 18.65 -11.28
N PHE A 216 -0.34 18.66 -10.83
CA PHE A 216 -0.79 19.38 -9.65
C PHE A 216 -0.39 18.72 -8.32
N GLY A 217 -0.31 17.39 -8.25
CA GLY A 217 -0.06 16.69 -6.98
C GLY A 217 0.37 15.22 -7.04
N GLY A 218 0.73 14.69 -8.21
CA GLY A 218 1.24 13.32 -8.38
C GLY A 218 0.18 12.22 -8.34
N TRP A 219 -1.11 12.57 -8.28
CA TRP A 219 -2.22 11.62 -8.24
C TRP A 219 -3.04 11.60 -9.53
N PHE A 220 -3.58 10.43 -9.89
CA PHE A 220 -4.34 10.23 -11.11
C PHE A 220 -5.17 8.93 -11.05
N SER A 221 -6.05 8.71 -12.03
CA SER A 221 -6.74 7.42 -12.21
C SER A 221 -6.66 6.89 -13.64
N VAL A 222 -6.84 5.57 -13.81
CA VAL A 222 -6.84 4.89 -15.11
C VAL A 222 -8.02 3.94 -15.19
N GLU A 223 -8.87 4.07 -16.22
CA GLU A 223 -9.94 3.08 -16.50
C GLU A 223 -9.34 1.82 -17.12
N VAL A 224 -8.90 0.88 -16.26
CA VAL A 224 -8.33 -0.42 -16.67
C VAL A 224 -9.35 -1.34 -17.33
N ILE A 225 -10.63 -1.26 -16.93
CA ILE A 225 -11.74 -1.86 -17.66
C ILE A 225 -12.71 -0.73 -18.01
N PRO A 226 -12.72 -0.23 -19.27
CA PRO A 226 -13.48 0.97 -19.66
C PRO A 226 -14.95 0.93 -19.22
N ASN A 227 -15.39 1.99 -18.55
CA ASN A 227 -16.73 2.13 -17.94
C ASN A 227 -17.12 1.06 -16.90
N ARG A 228 -16.19 0.26 -16.36
CA ARG A 228 -16.46 -0.72 -15.28
C ARG A 228 -15.54 -0.57 -14.07
N LEU A 229 -14.22 -0.48 -14.28
CA LEU A 229 -13.20 -0.45 -13.22
C LEU A 229 -12.15 0.61 -13.52
N ALA A 230 -11.81 1.41 -12.51
CA ALA A 230 -10.64 2.28 -12.53
C ALA A 230 -9.69 2.00 -11.36
N VAL A 231 -8.39 2.19 -11.59
CA VAL A 231 -7.35 2.18 -10.54
C VAL A 231 -6.97 3.62 -10.23
N PHE A 232 -6.87 3.97 -8.94
CA PHE A 232 -6.50 5.29 -8.45
C PHE A 232 -5.09 5.27 -7.85
N SER A 233 -4.16 5.96 -8.49
CA SER A 233 -2.81 6.17 -7.97
C SER A 233 -2.83 7.39 -7.05
N LEU A 234 -2.78 7.13 -5.74
CA LEU A 234 -2.75 8.14 -4.67
C LEU A 234 -1.30 8.46 -4.31
N ASN A 235 -0.93 9.72 -4.28
CA ASN A 235 0.36 10.17 -3.79
C ASN A 235 0.34 10.17 -2.25
N THR A 236 0.61 9.02 -1.63
CA THR A 236 0.54 8.85 -0.17
C THR A 236 1.65 9.60 0.57
N MET A 237 2.65 10.16 -0.13
CA MET A 237 3.62 11.09 0.46
C MET A 237 2.98 12.36 1.01
N TYR A 238 1.75 12.70 0.60
CA TYR A 238 0.98 13.80 1.17
C TYR A 238 0.08 13.39 2.35
N PHE A 239 0.18 12.14 2.79
CA PHE A 239 -0.39 11.61 4.04
C PHE A 239 0.70 11.19 5.03
N PHE A 240 1.92 10.89 4.56
CA PHE A 240 3.04 10.33 5.31
C PHE A 240 3.50 11.22 6.48
N ASP A 241 3.54 10.66 7.68
CA ASP A 241 3.98 11.30 8.93
C ASP A 241 5.37 11.95 8.80
N ARG A 242 6.31 11.23 8.20
CA ARG A 242 7.71 11.62 8.02
C ARG A 242 7.93 12.64 6.90
N ASN A 243 6.89 13.05 6.15
CA ASN A 243 7.02 14.14 5.17
C ASN A 243 7.03 15.51 5.86
N ALA A 244 8.23 16.01 6.16
CA ALA A 244 8.41 17.31 6.80
C ALA A 244 7.81 18.52 6.03
N ALA A 245 7.45 18.40 4.75
CA ALA A 245 6.90 19.48 3.93
C ALA A 245 5.35 19.54 3.89
N ILE A 246 4.66 18.63 4.58
CA ILE A 246 3.21 18.70 4.82
C ILE A 246 2.92 18.70 6.32
N ASP A 247 1.70 19.10 6.72
CA ASP A 247 1.28 19.19 8.12
C ASP A 247 0.02 18.35 8.44
N ASN A 248 -0.98 18.25 7.56
CA ASN A 248 -2.27 17.55 7.83
C ASN A 248 -3.18 17.42 6.58
N CYS A 249 -4.37 16.81 6.74
CA CYS A 249 -5.41 16.65 5.72
C CYS A 249 -6.72 17.43 5.95
N VAL A 250 -6.74 18.40 6.86
CA VAL A 250 -7.93 19.18 7.25
C VAL A 250 -7.85 20.67 6.89
N ASP A 251 -6.65 21.23 6.68
CA ASP A 251 -6.48 22.59 6.15
C ASP A 251 -6.56 22.59 4.60
N PRO A 252 -7.43 23.40 3.98
CA PRO A 252 -7.54 23.53 2.52
C PRO A 252 -6.27 23.96 1.77
N VAL A 253 -5.22 24.46 2.45
CA VAL A 253 -3.92 24.73 1.79
C VAL A 253 -3.07 23.48 1.59
N GLU A 254 -3.30 22.42 2.36
CA GLU A 254 -2.45 21.23 2.34
C GLU A 254 -2.73 20.33 1.12
N PRO A 255 -1.71 19.66 0.56
CA PRO A 255 -1.89 18.77 -0.58
C PRO A 255 -2.69 17.51 -0.21
N GLY A 256 -2.56 17.01 1.03
CA GLY A 256 -3.33 15.87 1.54
C GLY A 256 -4.84 16.14 1.55
N PHE A 257 -5.26 17.31 2.04
CA PHE A 257 -6.66 17.76 1.95
C PHE A 257 -7.16 17.76 0.50
N LYS A 258 -6.39 18.40 -0.41
CA LYS A 258 -6.77 18.55 -1.83
C LYS A 258 -6.90 17.20 -2.53
N GLN A 259 -6.01 16.26 -2.22
CA GLN A 259 -6.06 14.89 -2.72
C GLN A 259 -7.31 14.15 -2.22
N LEU A 260 -7.65 14.25 -0.93
CA LEU A 260 -8.83 13.59 -0.38
C LEU A 260 -10.14 14.21 -0.88
N GLU A 261 -10.19 15.53 -1.12
CA GLU A 261 -11.35 16.16 -1.78
C GLU A 261 -11.48 15.77 -3.26
N TRP A 262 -10.37 15.66 -3.98
CA TRP A 262 -10.37 15.12 -5.34
C TRP A 262 -10.89 13.68 -5.36
N LEU A 263 -10.36 12.80 -4.48
CA LEU A 263 -10.76 11.40 -4.37
C LEU A 263 -12.25 11.27 -4.05
N ARG A 264 -12.77 12.06 -3.09
CA ARG A 264 -14.20 12.13 -2.76
C ARG A 264 -15.07 12.44 -3.99
N ILE A 265 -14.65 13.40 -4.80
CA ILE A 265 -15.37 13.80 -6.03
C ILE A 265 -15.30 12.68 -7.08
N GLN A 266 -14.13 12.07 -7.29
CA GLN A 266 -13.99 10.98 -8.27
C GLN A 266 -14.79 9.73 -7.87
N LEU A 267 -14.77 9.31 -6.61
CA LEU A 267 -15.55 8.15 -6.14
C LEU A 267 -17.07 8.39 -6.28
N GLN A 268 -17.55 9.61 -6.04
CA GLN A 268 -18.95 9.98 -6.28
C GLN A 268 -19.31 9.98 -7.79
N LEU A 269 -18.38 10.34 -8.67
CA LEU A 269 -18.55 10.21 -10.13
C LEU A 269 -18.55 8.75 -10.59
N LEU A 270 -17.73 7.88 -9.99
CA LEU A 270 -17.75 6.45 -10.27
C LEU A 270 -19.07 5.81 -9.80
N ARG A 271 -19.54 6.15 -8.60
CA ARG A 271 -20.86 5.74 -8.09
C ARG A 271 -21.98 6.10 -9.06
N SER A 272 -22.02 7.34 -9.56
CA SER A 272 -23.05 7.79 -10.50
C SER A 272 -22.96 7.13 -11.90
N ARG A 273 -21.78 6.62 -12.27
CA ARG A 273 -21.55 5.79 -13.48
C ARG A 273 -21.78 4.29 -13.27
N GLY A 274 -22.03 3.83 -12.04
CA GLY A 274 -22.12 2.41 -11.70
C GLY A 274 -20.77 1.66 -11.74
N MET A 275 -19.66 2.41 -11.71
CA MET A 275 -18.29 1.90 -11.78
C MET A 275 -17.72 1.57 -10.40
N LYS A 276 -16.63 0.78 -10.40
CA LYS A 276 -15.87 0.41 -9.20
C LYS A 276 -14.44 0.97 -9.23
N ALA A 277 -13.80 1.00 -8.07
CA ALA A 277 -12.46 1.55 -7.87
C ALA A 277 -11.51 0.57 -7.13
N ILE A 278 -10.27 0.47 -7.58
CA ILE A 278 -9.14 0.02 -6.75
C ILE A 278 -8.37 1.26 -6.34
N LEU A 279 -7.97 1.37 -5.07
CA LEU A 279 -7.06 2.42 -4.60
C LEU A 279 -5.65 1.84 -4.43
N MET A 280 -4.63 2.58 -4.83
CA MET A 280 -3.23 2.19 -4.65
C MET A 280 -2.37 3.38 -4.23
N GLY A 281 -1.30 3.11 -3.49
CA GLY A 281 -0.29 4.09 -3.09
C GLY A 281 1.00 3.38 -2.69
N HIS A 282 2.05 4.11 -2.38
CA HIS A 282 3.30 3.51 -1.90
C HIS A 282 3.22 3.18 -0.41
N VAL A 283 3.26 4.21 0.45
CA VAL A 283 3.14 4.05 1.91
C VAL A 283 1.72 3.61 2.29
N PRO A 284 1.53 2.47 3.00
CA PRO A 284 0.22 2.06 3.50
C PRO A 284 -0.23 2.88 4.72
N PRO A 285 -1.55 2.96 5.00
CA PRO A 285 -2.13 3.62 6.16
C PRO A 285 -1.94 2.84 7.48
N ALA A 286 -0.75 2.30 7.74
CA ALA A 286 -0.47 1.52 8.94
C ALA A 286 -0.55 2.40 10.21
N LYS A 287 -1.16 1.84 11.25
CA LYS A 287 -1.41 2.51 12.53
C LYS A 287 -1.45 1.48 13.67
N THR A 288 -0.41 1.48 14.49
CA THR A 288 -0.31 0.87 15.82
C THR A 288 0.55 1.78 16.70
N ASP A 289 0.65 1.53 18.01
CA ASP A 289 1.40 2.37 18.94
C ASP A 289 2.90 2.34 18.64
N SER A 290 3.44 1.22 18.13
CA SER A 290 4.83 1.15 17.62
C SER A 290 5.01 1.64 16.17
N LYS A 291 3.93 1.94 15.43
CA LYS A 291 4.01 2.34 14.02
C LYS A 291 2.74 3.04 13.50
N GLU A 292 2.71 4.36 13.60
CA GLU A 292 1.90 5.24 12.73
C GLU A 292 2.72 5.59 11.47
N LEU A 293 2.11 5.52 10.27
CA LEU A 293 2.74 5.96 9.01
C LEU A 293 2.00 7.11 8.34
N TRP A 294 0.73 7.36 8.63
CA TRP A 294 -0.02 8.48 8.06
C TRP A 294 -0.47 9.40 9.19
N ASP A 295 -0.37 10.71 9.02
CA ASP A 295 -0.96 11.69 9.94
C ASP A 295 -2.41 11.30 10.25
N GLU A 296 -2.75 11.25 11.53
CA GLU A 296 -4.08 10.86 12.00
C GLU A 296 -5.22 11.60 11.29
N SER A 297 -5.09 12.88 10.93
CA SER A 297 -6.16 13.58 10.18
C SER A 297 -6.32 13.08 8.74
N CYS A 298 -5.24 12.62 8.12
CA CYS A 298 -5.25 11.93 6.84
C CYS A 298 -5.83 10.52 6.96
N TRP A 299 -5.43 9.73 7.97
CA TRP A 299 -6.01 8.41 8.24
C TRP A 299 -7.52 8.49 8.52
N GLN A 300 -7.94 9.40 9.39
CA GLN A 300 -9.33 9.67 9.76
C GLN A 300 -10.18 10.05 8.54
N LYS A 301 -9.73 11.01 7.72
CA LYS A 301 -10.49 11.48 6.54
C LYS A 301 -10.49 10.46 5.39
N TYR A 302 -9.44 9.65 5.24
CA TYR A 302 -9.40 8.51 4.31
C TYR A 302 -10.33 7.37 4.75
N SER A 303 -10.28 6.94 6.01
CA SER A 303 -11.16 5.90 6.56
C SER A 303 -12.64 6.31 6.50
N LEU A 304 -12.95 7.62 6.60
CA LEU A 304 -14.30 8.13 6.33
C LEU A 304 -14.71 7.91 4.87
N TRP A 305 -13.83 8.14 3.89
CA TRP A 305 -14.12 7.85 2.47
C TRP A 305 -14.28 6.35 2.22
N MET A 306 -13.44 5.51 2.84
CA MET A 306 -13.58 4.05 2.76
C MET A 306 -14.94 3.58 3.31
N ARG A 307 -15.38 4.12 4.47
CA ARG A 307 -16.72 3.84 5.02
C ARG A 307 -17.84 4.31 4.07
N GLN A 308 -17.76 5.53 3.55
CA GLN A 308 -18.82 6.10 2.72
C GLN A 308 -18.88 5.52 1.31
N PHE A 309 -17.77 5.06 0.72
CA PHE A 309 -17.69 4.50 -0.63
C PHE A 309 -17.46 2.98 -0.66
N ARG A 310 -17.87 2.28 0.41
CA ARG A 310 -17.83 0.80 0.54
C ARG A 310 -18.62 0.02 -0.52
N ASP A 311 -19.42 0.71 -1.34
CA ASP A 311 -20.13 0.22 -2.52
C ASP A 311 -19.30 0.33 -3.81
N VAL A 312 -18.35 1.28 -3.87
CA VAL A 312 -17.51 1.60 -5.05
C VAL A 312 -16.15 0.90 -4.98
N VAL A 313 -15.49 0.93 -3.81
CA VAL A 313 -14.12 0.43 -3.66
C VAL A 313 -14.10 -1.10 -3.55
N THR A 314 -13.21 -1.76 -4.30
CA THR A 314 -13.11 -3.24 -4.37
C THR A 314 -11.96 -3.82 -3.58
N GLY A 315 -10.93 -3.01 -3.31
CA GLY A 315 -9.70 -3.39 -2.61
C GLY A 315 -8.70 -2.23 -2.63
N THR A 316 -7.71 -2.28 -1.73
CA THR A 316 -6.65 -1.25 -1.64
C THR A 316 -5.28 -1.90 -1.47
N VAL A 317 -4.26 -1.42 -2.19
CA VAL A 317 -2.97 -2.12 -2.36
C VAL A 317 -1.76 -1.17 -2.26
N TYR A 318 -0.72 -1.60 -1.54
CA TYR A 318 0.42 -0.76 -1.12
C TYR A 318 1.76 -1.51 -1.16
N GLY A 319 2.87 -0.77 -1.05
CA GLY A 319 4.26 -1.28 -0.99
C GLY A 319 4.97 -0.84 0.29
N HIS A 320 6.18 -0.28 0.16
CA HIS A 320 6.94 0.40 1.22
C HIS A 320 7.48 -0.50 2.35
N MET A 321 6.63 -1.25 3.04
CA MET A 321 7.03 -1.99 4.26
C MET A 321 7.99 -3.17 3.98
N ASN A 322 8.17 -3.54 2.71
CA ASN A 322 9.06 -4.60 2.27
C ASN A 322 8.73 -5.99 2.89
N ILE A 323 7.47 -6.22 3.28
CA ILE A 323 6.97 -7.48 3.85
C ILE A 323 5.58 -7.81 3.28
N ASP A 324 5.20 -9.08 3.32
CA ASP A 324 3.82 -9.48 3.07
C ASP A 324 2.95 -9.17 4.29
N HIS A 325 1.91 -8.35 4.12
CA HIS A 325 1.06 -7.94 5.24
C HIS A 325 -0.33 -7.47 4.79
N PHE A 326 -1.29 -7.43 5.71
CA PHE A 326 -2.56 -6.74 5.52
C PHE A 326 -2.96 -5.98 6.78
N VAL A 327 -3.43 -4.74 6.64
CA VAL A 327 -3.86 -3.90 7.78
C VAL A 327 -5.39 -3.83 7.79
N ILE A 328 -5.98 -4.15 8.94
CA ILE A 328 -7.41 -3.97 9.22
C ILE A 328 -7.63 -2.60 9.87
N HIS A 329 -8.62 -1.86 9.40
CA HIS A 329 -8.95 -0.52 9.87
C HIS A 329 -10.38 -0.47 10.41
N ASP A 330 -10.55 -0.06 11.67
CA ASP A 330 -11.87 0.00 12.31
C ASP A 330 -12.55 1.35 12.08
N THR A 331 -13.73 1.34 11.45
CA THR A 331 -14.47 2.57 11.17
C THR A 331 -15.27 3.13 12.37
N LYS A 332 -15.26 2.46 13.54
CA LYS A 332 -15.65 3.05 14.83
C LYS A 332 -14.63 4.06 15.36
N GLN A 333 -13.34 3.91 15.05
CA GLN A 333 -12.30 4.86 15.45
C GLN A 333 -12.39 6.22 14.72
N ILE A 334 -13.34 6.36 13.77
CA ILE A 334 -13.52 7.60 12.98
C ILE A 334 -14.20 8.68 13.83
N ASN A 335 -13.41 9.62 14.33
CA ASN A 335 -13.88 10.76 15.09
C ASN A 335 -14.30 11.92 14.16
N ILE A 336 -15.59 11.98 13.86
CA ILE A 336 -16.17 13.03 12.99
C ILE A 336 -15.98 14.43 13.58
N ASP A 337 -15.97 14.57 14.91
CA ASP A 337 -15.70 15.85 15.57
C ASP A 337 -14.21 16.24 15.50
N PHE A 338 -13.28 15.31 15.32
CA PHE A 338 -11.87 15.61 15.07
C PHE A 338 -11.68 16.16 13.66
N ILE A 339 -12.24 15.48 12.65
CA ILE A 339 -12.15 15.91 11.24
C ILE A 339 -12.96 17.21 11.01
N GLY A 340 -14.20 17.27 11.53
CA GLY A 340 -15.19 18.29 11.17
C GLY A 340 -15.34 19.42 12.20
N GLY A 341 -15.34 20.66 11.73
CA GLY A 341 -15.59 21.83 12.58
C GLY A 341 -17.04 21.90 13.06
N ARG A 342 -17.27 21.75 14.38
CA ARG A 342 -18.59 21.87 15.03
C ARG A 342 -19.32 23.16 14.59
N ARG A 343 -20.43 23.01 13.86
CA ARG A 343 -21.27 24.11 13.38
C ARG A 343 -22.16 24.66 14.50
N GLU A 344 -21.82 25.82 15.04
CA GLU A 344 -22.73 26.64 15.83
C GLU A 344 -23.60 27.52 14.91
N SER A 345 -24.81 27.07 14.56
CA SER A 345 -25.91 27.96 14.14
C SER A 345 -27.28 27.29 14.23
N SER A 346 -28.10 27.76 15.19
CA SER A 346 -29.57 27.68 15.26
C SER A 346 -30.27 26.32 15.02
N ASP A 347 -30.70 25.71 16.12
CA ASP A 347 -32.12 25.43 16.40
C ASP A 347 -32.95 24.66 15.35
N GLU A 348 -32.44 23.56 14.81
CA GLU A 348 -33.30 22.43 14.38
C GLU A 348 -32.55 21.09 14.46
N ALA A 349 -32.06 20.78 15.67
CA ALA A 349 -31.49 19.48 16.01
C ALA A 349 -32.61 18.47 16.29
N GLU A 350 -33.36 18.06 15.25
CA GLU A 350 -34.19 16.86 15.36
C GLU A 350 -33.28 15.64 15.57
N SER A 351 -33.63 14.82 16.56
CA SER A 351 -32.92 13.61 16.91
C SER A 351 -33.04 12.58 15.80
N LEU A 352 -31.97 12.36 15.04
CA LEU A 352 -31.81 11.18 14.20
C LEU A 352 -31.54 9.95 15.07
N ASP A 353 -32.60 9.48 15.70
CA ASP A 353 -32.72 8.16 16.30
C ASP A 353 -32.28 7.08 15.31
N PHE A 354 -31.25 6.33 15.70
CA PHE A 354 -30.80 5.09 15.08
C PHE A 354 -30.66 4.05 16.19
N GLY A 355 -31.81 3.59 16.71
CA GLY A 355 -31.89 2.57 17.74
C GLY A 355 -31.00 1.35 17.52
N GLY A 356 -30.43 0.87 18.63
CA GLY A 356 -29.37 -0.15 18.71
C GLY A 356 -28.82 -0.23 20.13
N ASP A 357 -29.76 -0.25 21.09
CA ASP A 357 -29.70 -0.45 22.55
C ASP A 357 -28.58 0.17 23.40
N GLU A 358 -29.05 0.86 24.44
CA GLU A 358 -28.31 1.63 25.44
C GLU A 358 -27.86 0.70 26.58
N TRP A 359 -26.55 0.50 26.72
CA TRP A 359 -25.92 -0.01 27.94
C TRP A 359 -24.98 1.05 28.50
N ASP A 360 -25.14 1.33 29.79
CA ASP A 360 -24.61 2.48 30.51
C ASP A 360 -23.60 1.97 31.55
N ASP A 361 -22.31 2.00 31.21
CA ASP A 361 -21.20 1.62 32.09
C ASP A 361 -20.26 2.83 32.26
N GLU A 362 -20.01 3.21 33.51
CA GLU A 362 -19.10 4.30 33.90
C GLU A 362 -17.64 3.79 33.88
N GLU A 363 -16.87 4.07 32.83
CA GLU A 363 -15.40 3.86 32.84
C GLU A 363 -14.63 5.11 33.30
N ASP A 364 -13.65 4.91 34.18
CA ASP A 364 -12.86 5.99 34.82
C ASP A 364 -11.84 6.65 33.86
N ASP A 365 -11.71 7.98 33.93
CA ASP A 365 -10.67 8.80 33.27
C ASP A 365 -9.27 8.52 33.89
N GLU A 366 -8.67 7.35 33.66
CA GLU A 366 -7.27 7.09 34.09
C GLU A 366 -6.24 7.75 33.13
N GLU A 367 -5.68 8.88 33.59
CA GLU A 367 -4.61 9.65 32.94
C GLU A 367 -3.27 8.90 32.94
N TYR A 368 -3.10 7.93 32.03
CA TYR A 368 -1.82 7.25 31.78
C TYR A 368 -0.81 8.16 31.05
N GLY A 369 0.47 8.04 31.41
CA GLY A 369 1.48 9.10 31.23
C GLY A 369 2.55 8.87 30.16
N ASP A 370 3.30 9.93 29.87
CA ASP A 370 4.44 9.95 28.94
C ASP A 370 5.53 8.91 29.33
N GLU A 371 5.66 7.79 28.60
CA GLU A 371 6.85 6.91 28.65
C GLU A 371 7.51 6.79 27.26
N ASP A 372 8.59 7.57 27.10
CA ASP A 372 9.63 7.59 26.04
C ASP A 372 9.28 7.04 24.63
N GLU A 373 8.83 7.97 23.75
CA GLU A 373 8.77 7.79 22.30
C GLU A 373 10.19 7.60 21.69
N ASP A 374 10.58 6.37 21.34
CA ASP A 374 11.78 6.10 20.53
C ASP A 374 11.54 6.42 19.04
N GLU A 375 11.49 7.71 18.71
CA GLU A 375 11.55 8.25 17.34
C GLU A 375 12.89 7.87 16.66
N ASP A 376 12.93 6.76 15.92
CA ASP A 376 14.00 6.52 14.94
C ASP A 376 13.53 6.58 13.48
N GLU A 377 14.17 7.50 12.75
CA GLU A 377 14.30 7.50 11.29
C GLU A 377 15.12 6.25 10.88
N GLU A 378 15.19 5.91 9.59
CA GLU A 378 16.15 4.89 9.10
C GLU A 378 17.59 5.45 9.11
N VAL A 379 18.12 5.73 10.31
CA VAL A 379 19.45 6.31 10.50
C VAL A 379 20.53 5.22 10.41
N GLU A 380 20.97 4.91 9.19
CA GLU A 380 22.19 4.12 9.03
C GLU A 380 23.39 4.77 9.75
N GLY A 381 24.06 3.98 10.59
CA GLY A 381 24.82 4.51 11.73
C GLY A 381 26.29 4.82 11.49
N LEU A 382 26.73 5.97 12.02
CA LEU A 382 28.15 6.34 12.14
C LEU A 382 28.97 5.32 12.96
N ALA A 383 29.75 4.46 12.31
CA ALA A 383 30.59 3.46 12.97
C ALA A 383 32.04 3.38 12.41
N GLN A 384 32.94 4.24 12.91
CA GLN A 384 34.38 4.04 12.73
C GLN A 384 34.93 2.99 13.71
N GLY A 385 35.10 1.76 13.27
CA GLY A 385 35.76 0.71 14.06
C GLY A 385 36.12 -0.53 13.25
N VAL A 386 37.32 -1.07 13.44
CA VAL A 386 37.73 -2.36 12.85
C VAL A 386 37.66 -3.42 13.96
N GLY A 387 36.61 -4.25 13.92
CA GLY A 387 36.30 -5.30 14.89
C GLY A 387 35.73 -6.55 14.19
N PRO A 388 35.33 -7.61 14.92
CA PRO A 388 34.82 -8.84 14.31
C PRO A 388 33.49 -8.61 13.58
N HIS A 389 33.49 -8.83 12.26
CA HIS A 389 32.44 -8.36 11.36
C HIS A 389 31.12 -9.18 11.37
N ASP A 390 31.21 -10.50 11.52
CA ASP A 390 30.06 -11.42 11.34
C ASP A 390 28.92 -11.17 12.37
N GLU A 391 29.29 -10.67 13.54
CA GLU A 391 28.37 -10.29 14.64
C GLU A 391 27.63 -8.96 14.35
N LEU A 392 28.26 -8.01 13.65
CA LEU A 392 27.59 -6.78 13.20
C LEU A 392 26.64 -7.05 12.03
N ARG A 393 27.01 -7.96 11.11
CA ARG A 393 26.16 -8.33 9.97
C ARG A 393 24.82 -8.92 10.43
N ARG A 394 24.82 -9.68 11.52
CA ARG A 394 23.59 -10.12 12.20
C ARG A 394 22.85 -8.93 12.80
N ARG A 395 23.48 -8.13 13.67
CA ARG A 395 22.83 -7.06 14.44
C ARG A 395 22.05 -6.03 13.60
N GLY A 396 22.61 -5.55 12.48
CA GLY A 396 21.93 -4.52 11.67
C GLY A 396 20.67 -5.03 10.94
N SER A 397 20.72 -6.27 10.43
CA SER A 397 19.54 -6.94 9.87
C SER A 397 18.54 -7.28 10.99
N ALA A 398 19.04 -7.81 12.10
CA ALA A 398 18.22 -8.23 13.23
C ALA A 398 17.44 -7.07 13.86
N SER A 399 18.01 -5.87 14.03
CA SER A 399 17.25 -4.73 14.57
C SER A 399 16.14 -4.26 13.62
N ALA A 400 16.39 -4.25 12.31
CA ALA A 400 15.35 -3.92 11.32
C ALA A 400 14.26 -5.01 11.23
N GLN A 401 14.64 -6.28 11.44
CA GLN A 401 13.70 -7.41 11.48
C GLN A 401 12.92 -7.47 12.80
N GLY A 402 13.56 -7.17 13.94
CA GLY A 402 12.95 -7.05 15.27
C GLY A 402 11.90 -5.93 15.32
N ASN A 403 12.19 -4.76 14.76
CA ASN A 403 11.22 -3.67 14.61
C ASN A 403 10.03 -4.01 13.66
N LYS A 404 10.17 -5.07 12.83
CA LYS A 404 9.05 -5.64 12.07
C LYS A 404 8.33 -6.75 12.87
N ALA A 405 9.05 -7.58 13.62
CA ALA A 405 8.48 -8.60 14.50
C ALA A 405 7.65 -7.98 15.65
N LYS A 406 8.16 -6.97 16.36
CA LYS A 406 7.44 -6.22 17.40
C LYS A 406 6.11 -5.65 16.88
N TYR A 407 6.13 -5.06 15.70
CA TYR A 407 4.94 -4.55 15.01
C TYR A 407 3.93 -5.65 14.66
N LEU A 408 4.39 -6.83 14.23
CA LEU A 408 3.53 -7.98 13.97
C LEU A 408 2.90 -8.52 15.27
N ILE A 409 3.68 -8.69 16.35
CA ILE A 409 3.17 -9.15 17.65
C ILE A 409 2.12 -8.17 18.20
N GLU A 410 2.38 -6.87 18.08
CA GLU A 410 1.41 -5.82 18.47
C GLU A 410 0.09 -5.95 17.68
N LEU A 411 0.16 -6.16 16.36
CA LEU A 411 -1.01 -6.43 15.53
C LEU A 411 -1.74 -7.71 15.95
N ARG A 412 -1.03 -8.78 16.33
CA ARG A 412 -1.64 -10.02 16.87
C ARG A 412 -2.47 -9.72 18.12
N GLY A 413 -1.96 -8.88 19.01
CA GLY A 413 -2.65 -8.40 20.21
C GLY A 413 -3.84 -7.47 19.94
N LEU A 414 -3.84 -6.74 18.82
CA LEU A 414 -5.01 -6.00 18.33
C LEU A 414 -6.04 -6.94 17.68
N TRP A 415 -5.58 -7.98 16.98
CA TRP A 415 -6.43 -8.94 16.28
C TRP A 415 -7.20 -9.88 17.21
N SER A 416 -6.65 -10.20 18.38
CA SER A 416 -7.37 -10.96 19.43
C SER A 416 -8.60 -10.22 19.97
N ARG A 417 -8.69 -8.90 19.74
CA ARG A 417 -9.76 -8.00 20.21
C ARG A 417 -10.69 -7.50 19.09
N LEU A 418 -10.73 -8.17 17.94
CA LEU A 418 -11.59 -7.79 16.80
C LEU A 418 -13.03 -8.33 16.93
N PRO A 419 -14.04 -7.50 17.27
CA PRO A 419 -15.46 -7.89 17.22
C PRO A 419 -16.03 -7.94 15.79
N PRO A 420 -17.27 -8.43 15.59
CA PRO A 420 -17.83 -8.79 14.29
C PRO A 420 -17.75 -7.78 13.12
N VAL A 421 -17.73 -8.37 11.93
CA VAL A 421 -17.11 -7.91 10.66
C VAL A 421 -17.62 -6.58 10.08
N LYS A 422 -18.84 -6.14 10.40
CA LYS A 422 -19.61 -5.17 9.60
C LYS A 422 -19.00 -3.75 9.49
N ARG A 423 -17.89 -3.46 10.19
CA ARG A 423 -17.32 -2.11 10.42
C ARG A 423 -15.90 -1.85 9.90
N TYR A 424 -15.24 -2.81 9.24
CA TYR A 424 -13.83 -2.66 8.85
C TYR A 424 -13.59 -2.25 7.39
N HIS A 425 -12.37 -1.84 7.05
CA HIS A 425 -11.81 -1.93 5.69
C HIS A 425 -10.37 -2.46 5.75
N VAL A 426 -9.83 -2.93 4.62
CA VAL A 426 -8.53 -3.64 4.57
C VAL A 426 -7.59 -2.99 3.55
N SER A 427 -6.32 -2.85 3.93
CA SER A 427 -5.20 -2.44 3.07
C SER A 427 -4.20 -3.57 2.92
N LEU A 428 -4.00 -4.03 1.68
CA LEU A 428 -3.01 -5.07 1.38
C LEU A 428 -1.65 -4.45 1.13
N VAL A 429 -0.61 -5.05 1.70
CA VAL A 429 0.79 -4.66 1.50
C VAL A 429 1.49 -5.78 0.74
N SER A 430 2.30 -5.42 -0.26
CA SER A 430 3.11 -6.37 -1.01
C SER A 430 4.55 -6.39 -0.48
N PRO A 431 5.19 -7.57 -0.38
CA PRO A 431 6.64 -7.65 -0.34
C PRO A 431 7.25 -7.13 -1.65
N SER A 432 8.55 -6.87 -1.62
CA SER A 432 9.29 -6.05 -2.58
C SER A 432 10.18 -6.83 -3.54
N VAL A 433 10.68 -6.17 -4.58
CA VAL A 433 11.69 -6.75 -5.50
C VAL A 433 13.12 -6.55 -4.98
N VAL A 434 13.37 -5.54 -4.15
CA VAL A 434 14.69 -5.33 -3.51
C VAL A 434 15.06 -6.50 -2.58
N PRO A 435 16.32 -7.00 -2.58
CA PRO A 435 16.69 -8.23 -1.89
C PRO A 435 16.91 -8.09 -0.37
N ASN A 436 16.10 -7.24 0.29
CA ASN A 436 15.98 -7.18 1.75
C ASN A 436 15.53 -8.56 2.31
N PHE A 437 14.64 -9.22 1.59
CA PHE A 437 14.29 -10.65 1.71
C PHE A 437 14.52 -11.33 0.35
N PHE A 438 13.76 -12.36 -0.05
CA PHE A 438 13.76 -12.78 -1.45
C PHE A 438 12.92 -11.81 -2.32
N PRO A 439 13.40 -11.40 -3.51
CA PRO A 439 12.64 -10.60 -4.46
C PRO A 439 11.30 -11.26 -4.80
N THR A 440 10.21 -10.50 -4.70
CA THR A 440 8.84 -11.03 -4.76
C THR A 440 7.95 -10.22 -5.70
N LEU A 441 6.94 -10.88 -6.27
CA LEU A 441 5.84 -10.27 -7.00
C LEU A 441 4.54 -11.05 -6.77
N ARG A 442 3.39 -10.39 -6.96
CA ARG A 442 2.07 -10.96 -6.65
C ARG A 442 1.14 -10.87 -7.85
N VAL A 443 0.52 -12.00 -8.22
CA VAL A 443 -0.58 -12.02 -9.20
C VAL A 443 -1.88 -12.17 -8.43
N VAL A 444 -2.74 -11.14 -8.48
CA VAL A 444 -4.04 -11.11 -7.80
C VAL A 444 -5.13 -11.43 -8.81
N GLU A 445 -6.06 -12.31 -8.44
CA GLU A 445 -7.22 -12.66 -9.25
C GLU A 445 -8.49 -11.98 -8.74
N TYR A 446 -9.42 -11.68 -9.66
CA TYR A 446 -10.68 -11.03 -9.37
C TYR A 446 -11.83 -11.59 -10.22
N ASN A 447 -13.03 -11.58 -9.65
CA ASN A 447 -14.22 -12.19 -10.22
C ASN A 447 -14.67 -11.46 -11.51
N ILE A 448 -14.65 -12.16 -12.65
CA ILE A 448 -15.09 -11.65 -13.97
C ILE A 448 -16.47 -12.14 -14.41
N THR A 449 -17.31 -12.65 -13.50
CA THR A 449 -18.66 -13.16 -13.83
C THR A 449 -19.49 -12.09 -14.56
N GLY A 450 -19.90 -12.37 -15.80
CA GLY A 450 -20.62 -11.42 -16.65
C GLY A 450 -19.77 -10.29 -17.25
N LEU A 451 -18.44 -10.42 -17.24
CA LEU A 451 -17.46 -9.52 -17.85
C LEU A 451 -16.61 -10.20 -18.95
N GLU A 452 -16.79 -11.50 -19.17
CA GLU A 452 -15.84 -12.38 -19.87
C GLU A 452 -15.70 -12.04 -21.37
N ASP A 453 -16.79 -11.64 -22.01
CA ASP A 453 -16.84 -11.19 -23.41
C ASP A 453 -16.64 -9.66 -23.58
N LEU A 454 -16.22 -8.93 -22.53
CA LEU A 454 -15.82 -7.52 -22.67
C LEU A 454 -14.54 -7.38 -23.52
N PRO A 455 -14.42 -6.30 -24.31
CA PRO A 455 -13.16 -5.99 -24.98
C PRO A 455 -12.08 -5.68 -23.94
N LEU A 456 -10.87 -6.20 -24.18
CA LEU A 456 -9.68 -5.79 -23.42
C LEU A 456 -9.44 -4.27 -23.56
N TRP A 457 -8.71 -3.73 -22.59
CA TRP A 457 -8.15 -2.39 -22.69
C TRP A 457 -7.29 -2.25 -23.95
N SER A 458 -7.24 -1.04 -24.50
CA SER A 458 -6.35 -0.69 -25.60
C SER A 458 -5.88 0.75 -25.46
N ALA A 459 -4.58 0.98 -25.63
CA ALA A 459 -4.01 2.32 -25.57
C ALA A 459 -4.67 3.27 -26.59
N PRO A 460 -5.03 4.51 -26.19
CA PRO A 460 -5.55 5.53 -27.12
C PRO A 460 -4.61 5.74 -28.31
N GLU A 461 -5.17 6.11 -29.47
CA GLU A 461 -4.35 6.27 -30.68
C GLU A 461 -3.23 7.32 -30.54
N THR A 462 -3.44 8.29 -29.65
CA THR A 462 -2.55 9.39 -29.26
C THR A 462 -1.53 9.03 -28.17
N SER A 463 -1.49 7.78 -27.70
CA SER A 463 -0.56 7.33 -26.65
C SER A 463 0.89 7.63 -27.02
N ALA A 464 1.61 8.32 -26.14
CA ALA A 464 3.02 8.63 -26.34
C ALA A 464 3.89 7.41 -26.03
N GLY A 465 4.96 7.23 -26.81
CA GLY A 465 6.07 6.34 -26.44
C GLY A 465 6.90 6.92 -25.28
N PRO A 466 7.81 6.11 -24.69
CA PRO A 466 8.64 6.52 -23.57
C PRO A 466 9.53 7.73 -23.86
N SER A 467 9.85 8.50 -22.82
CA SER A 467 10.68 9.70 -22.95
C SER A 467 12.12 9.34 -23.34
N ALA A 468 12.60 9.99 -24.40
CA ALA A 468 13.98 9.90 -24.89
C ALA A 468 14.92 10.96 -24.26
N LYS A 469 14.47 11.70 -23.22
CA LYS A 469 15.35 12.60 -22.46
C LYS A 469 16.48 11.76 -21.82
N GLN A 470 17.65 12.37 -21.64
CA GLN A 470 18.75 11.80 -20.86
C GLN A 470 19.01 12.70 -19.65
N TYR A 471 19.13 12.10 -18.46
CA TYR A 471 19.44 12.81 -17.22
C TYR A 471 20.90 12.60 -16.84
N SER A 472 21.67 13.68 -16.86
CA SER A 472 23.08 13.73 -16.45
C SER A 472 23.24 14.75 -15.33
N ASP A 473 24.22 14.55 -14.47
CA ASP A 473 24.55 15.46 -13.36
C ASP A 473 25.01 16.85 -13.86
N ASP A 474 25.42 16.95 -15.14
CA ASP A 474 25.68 18.21 -15.87
C ASP A 474 24.43 18.84 -16.56
N ASP A 475 23.21 18.28 -16.41
CA ASP A 475 21.99 18.82 -17.06
C ASP A 475 21.58 20.15 -16.41
N LEU A 476 21.82 21.26 -17.12
CA LEU A 476 21.40 22.61 -16.72
C LEU A 476 19.89 22.75 -16.47
N GLY A 477 19.06 21.83 -17.00
CA GLY A 477 17.64 21.73 -16.69
C GLY A 477 17.32 21.36 -15.25
N LEU A 478 18.26 20.72 -14.53
CA LEU A 478 18.12 20.28 -13.14
C LEU A 478 18.51 21.36 -12.11
N LEU A 479 19.15 22.47 -12.51
CA LEU A 479 19.59 23.52 -11.58
C LEU A 479 18.48 24.06 -10.68
N GLY A 480 17.26 24.21 -11.23
CA GLY A 480 16.10 24.65 -10.44
C GLY A 480 15.46 23.54 -9.60
N LEU A 481 15.74 22.27 -9.90
CA LEU A 481 15.36 21.14 -9.05
C LEU A 481 16.27 21.10 -7.82
N ASP A 482 17.56 21.38 -7.98
CA ASP A 482 18.50 21.49 -6.85
C ASP A 482 18.12 22.64 -5.90
N GLU A 483 17.59 23.76 -6.41
CA GLU A 483 16.99 24.84 -5.57
C GLU A 483 15.80 24.34 -4.74
N GLU A 484 14.89 23.54 -5.33
CA GLU A 484 13.75 22.92 -4.63
C GLU A 484 14.22 21.90 -3.57
N ILE A 485 15.24 21.09 -3.88
CA ILE A 485 15.84 20.13 -2.94
C ILE A 485 16.47 20.84 -1.73
N GLN A 486 17.17 21.96 -1.94
CA GLN A 486 17.74 22.74 -0.82
C GLN A 486 16.64 23.38 0.06
N ALA A 487 15.52 23.81 -0.53
CA ALA A 487 14.37 24.30 0.23
C ALA A 487 13.73 23.20 1.08
N ALA A 488 13.52 22.00 0.51
CA ALA A 488 12.99 20.84 1.23
C ALA A 488 13.92 20.38 2.36
N LYS A 489 15.25 20.29 2.11
CA LYS A 489 16.26 20.00 3.15
C LYS A 489 16.27 21.05 4.27
N ALA A 490 16.03 22.32 3.97
CA ALA A 490 15.93 23.37 4.99
C ALA A 490 14.66 23.25 5.86
N ILE A 491 13.55 22.76 5.29
CA ILE A 491 12.31 22.48 6.04
C ILE A 491 12.50 21.25 6.95
N GLN A 492 13.08 20.17 6.41
CA GLN A 492 13.40 18.95 7.17
C GLN A 492 14.28 19.28 8.39
N ALA A 493 15.38 20.00 8.18
CA ALA A 493 16.30 20.44 9.23
C ALA A 493 15.68 21.46 10.22
N ALA A 494 14.52 22.05 9.90
CA ALA A 494 13.78 22.96 10.79
C ALA A 494 12.70 22.24 11.62
N LYS A 495 12.14 21.12 11.14
CA LYS A 495 11.26 20.24 11.93
C LYS A 495 12.02 19.27 12.84
N ALA A 496 13.22 18.84 12.43
CA ALA A 496 14.02 17.83 13.14
C ALA A 496 14.24 18.14 14.66
N PRO A 497 14.12 17.13 15.55
CA PRO A 497 14.21 17.33 17.00
C PRO A 497 15.61 17.77 17.46
N ILE A 498 15.67 18.79 18.31
CA ILE A 498 16.94 19.34 18.82
C ILE A 498 17.59 18.38 19.83
N LYS A 499 18.40 17.44 19.34
CA LYS A 499 19.17 16.46 20.15
C LYS A 499 19.99 17.18 21.23
N LYS A 500 19.61 17.01 22.51
CA LYS A 500 20.28 17.61 23.69
C LYS A 500 21.62 16.93 23.97
N GLY A 501 22.67 17.27 23.23
CA GLY A 501 23.99 16.65 23.37
C GLY A 501 24.52 16.58 24.82
N ARG A 502 24.88 15.38 25.30
CA ARG A 502 25.37 15.07 26.66
C ARG A 502 26.81 15.58 26.90
N GLY A 503 27.02 16.88 26.78
CA GLY A 503 28.34 17.52 26.93
C GLY A 503 28.86 17.55 28.38
N LYS A 504 29.86 16.72 28.71
CA LYS A 504 30.62 16.78 29.97
C LYS A 504 31.50 18.05 30.05
N GLY A 505 30.92 19.19 30.45
CA GLY A 505 31.60 20.50 30.50
C GLY A 505 31.42 21.26 31.83
N LYS A 506 32.52 21.47 32.58
CA LYS A 506 32.57 22.06 33.93
C LYS A 506 31.77 23.38 34.07
N GLY A 507 30.86 23.40 35.04
CA GLY A 507 29.82 24.41 35.18
C GLY A 507 30.22 25.84 35.54
N ARG A 508 29.28 26.76 35.30
CA ARG A 508 29.23 28.11 35.87
C ARG A 508 27.76 28.54 36.00
N LYS A 509 27.32 28.97 37.19
CA LYS A 509 25.94 29.46 37.43
C LYS A 509 25.73 30.82 36.75
N GLY A 510 24.62 31.05 36.03
CA GLY A 510 24.42 32.37 35.40
C GLY A 510 23.17 32.64 34.53
N GLY A 511 21.96 32.42 35.04
CA GLY A 511 20.78 33.21 34.62
C GLY A 511 19.96 32.76 33.39
N LYS A 512 18.71 33.28 33.34
CA LYS A 512 17.72 33.19 32.25
C LYS A 512 17.43 31.79 31.68
N LYS A 513 16.56 31.04 32.38
CA LYS A 513 15.59 30.16 31.70
C LYS A 513 14.77 31.02 30.73
N LYS A 514 15.03 30.97 29.42
CA LYS A 514 13.95 31.14 28.44
C LYS A 514 13.10 29.88 28.55
N GLY A 515 11.82 30.01 28.89
CA GLY A 515 10.93 28.85 28.84
C GLY A 515 10.80 28.34 27.40
N LYS A 516 10.73 27.01 27.21
CA LYS A 516 9.92 26.49 26.10
C LYS A 516 8.55 27.19 26.23
N LYS A 517 8.00 27.72 25.13
CA LYS A 517 6.54 27.85 25.07
C LYS A 517 6.00 26.43 25.30
N LYS A 518 5.04 26.25 26.22
CA LYS A 518 4.18 25.07 26.10
C LYS A 518 3.49 25.16 24.73
N LYS A 519 3.33 24.05 23.99
CA LYS A 519 2.23 23.93 23.02
C LYS A 519 0.97 24.15 23.86
N GLY A 520 0.24 25.24 23.58
CA GLY A 520 -0.68 25.82 24.56
C GLY A 520 -2.12 25.41 24.31
N LYS A 521 -2.43 24.10 24.38
CA LYS A 521 -3.69 23.52 23.85
C LYS A 521 -4.13 24.22 22.56
N ASP A 522 -3.23 24.22 21.58
CA ASP A 522 -3.60 24.62 20.22
C ASP A 522 -4.71 23.68 19.78
N LYS A 523 -5.85 24.24 19.35
CA LYS A 523 -7.01 23.46 18.95
C LYS A 523 -6.58 22.55 17.80
N THR A 524 -6.90 21.26 17.87
CA THR A 524 -6.76 20.36 16.72
C THR A 524 -7.40 21.04 15.51
N PRO A 525 -6.67 21.21 14.39
CA PRO A 525 -7.25 21.76 13.18
C PRO A 525 -8.45 20.90 12.77
N LYS A 526 -9.52 21.55 12.32
CA LYS A 526 -10.75 20.88 11.87
C LYS A 526 -11.17 21.49 10.54
N ASP A 527 -11.62 20.66 9.62
CA ASP A 527 -12.21 21.06 8.35
C ASP A 527 -13.57 21.75 8.63
N PRO A 528 -13.68 23.09 8.50
CA PRO A 528 -14.94 23.80 8.75
C PRO A 528 -15.94 23.63 7.60
N SER A 529 -15.54 22.91 6.55
CA SER A 529 -16.21 22.73 5.27
C SER A 529 -16.49 21.27 4.95
N LEU A 530 -16.26 20.34 5.90
CA LEU A 530 -16.30 18.89 5.67
C LEU A 530 -17.59 18.43 4.99
N VAL A 531 -17.50 18.12 3.69
CA VAL A 531 -18.59 17.55 2.91
C VAL A 531 -18.54 16.03 3.02
N VAL A 532 -19.23 15.47 4.01
CA VAL A 532 -19.39 14.01 4.11
C VAL A 532 -20.32 13.53 2.98
N PRO A 533 -19.89 12.60 2.10
CA PRO A 533 -20.77 11.98 1.11
C PRO A 533 -21.91 11.20 1.76
N GLU A 534 -23.01 11.07 1.03
CA GLU A 534 -24.09 10.15 1.43
C GLU A 534 -23.57 8.70 1.46
N PRO A 535 -23.93 7.92 2.50
CA PRO A 535 -23.64 6.49 2.54
C PRO A 535 -24.40 5.73 1.43
N PRO A 536 -24.02 4.49 1.12
CA PRO A 536 -24.86 3.61 0.30
C PRO A 536 -26.20 3.42 1.02
N THR A 537 -27.32 3.48 0.28
CA THR A 537 -28.65 3.30 0.87
C THR A 537 -28.78 1.91 1.53
N LYS A 538 -29.57 1.78 2.60
CA LYS A 538 -29.74 0.52 3.36
C LYS A 538 -30.19 -0.70 2.51
N ALA A 539 -30.70 -0.47 1.29
CA ALA A 539 -31.14 -1.52 0.36
C ALA A 539 -30.08 -1.93 -0.69
N VAL A 540 -28.91 -1.26 -0.73
CA VAL A 540 -27.80 -1.61 -1.63
C VAL A 540 -26.88 -2.61 -0.91
N LEU A 541 -26.57 -3.71 -1.59
CA LEU A 541 -25.62 -4.71 -1.09
C LEU A 541 -24.23 -4.10 -0.83
N PRO A 542 -23.46 -4.64 0.13
CA PRO A 542 -22.05 -4.26 0.29
C PRO A 542 -21.27 -4.38 -1.03
N GLY A 543 -20.31 -3.49 -1.27
CA GLY A 543 -19.53 -3.48 -2.51
C GLY A 543 -18.54 -4.64 -2.61
N PRO A 544 -17.76 -4.71 -3.71
CA PRO A 544 -17.01 -5.93 -4.03
C PRO A 544 -15.95 -6.33 -3.00
N ALA A 545 -15.45 -5.40 -2.19
CA ALA A 545 -14.56 -5.71 -1.06
C ALA A 545 -15.23 -6.51 0.08
N TYR A 546 -16.57 -6.52 0.15
CA TYR A 546 -17.34 -7.01 1.32
C TYR A 546 -18.24 -8.20 1.02
N SER A 547 -18.59 -8.42 -0.25
CA SER A 547 -19.49 -9.51 -0.65
C SER A 547 -19.19 -9.92 -2.10
N MET A 548 -19.10 -11.22 -2.33
CA MET A 548 -18.70 -11.82 -3.61
C MET A 548 -19.61 -11.40 -4.76
N GLN A 549 -19.07 -10.57 -5.65
CA GLN A 549 -19.72 -10.05 -6.85
C GLN A 549 -18.65 -9.81 -7.94
N PRO A 550 -19.02 -9.41 -9.17
CA PRO A 550 -18.03 -9.05 -10.18
C PRO A 550 -17.12 -7.92 -9.68
N LEU A 551 -15.82 -8.05 -9.94
CA LEU A 551 -14.72 -7.22 -9.45
C LEU A 551 -14.35 -7.40 -7.96
N THR A 552 -14.91 -8.38 -7.25
CA THR A 552 -14.34 -8.84 -5.95
C THR A 552 -13.01 -9.54 -6.19
N PHE A 553 -11.99 -9.27 -5.36
CA PHE A 553 -10.73 -10.02 -5.38
C PHE A 553 -10.96 -11.43 -4.81
N THR A 554 -10.54 -12.46 -5.54
CA THR A 554 -10.82 -13.87 -5.20
C THR A 554 -9.63 -14.61 -4.61
N GLY A 555 -8.41 -14.12 -4.84
CA GLY A 555 -7.20 -14.70 -4.26
C GLY A 555 -5.95 -14.14 -4.90
N TYR A 556 -4.79 -14.61 -4.47
CA TYR A 556 -3.53 -14.33 -5.17
C TYR A 556 -2.56 -15.51 -5.10
N THR A 557 -1.61 -15.50 -6.04
CA THR A 557 -0.39 -16.33 -6.00
C THR A 557 0.80 -15.42 -5.78
N GLN A 558 1.59 -15.73 -4.75
CA GLN A 558 2.84 -15.03 -4.46
C GLN A 558 4.01 -15.79 -5.10
N TYR A 559 4.87 -15.05 -5.78
CA TYR A 559 6.03 -15.58 -6.49
C TYR A 559 7.31 -14.96 -5.92
N PHE A 560 8.27 -15.78 -5.54
CA PHE A 560 9.58 -15.35 -5.01
C PHE A 560 10.74 -15.86 -5.87
N ALA A 561 11.85 -15.14 -5.89
CA ALA A 561 13.09 -15.55 -6.53
C ALA A 561 14.15 -15.94 -5.49
N ASN A 562 14.37 -17.24 -5.29
CA ASN A 562 15.37 -17.75 -4.34
C ASN A 562 16.80 -17.38 -4.78
N LEU A 563 17.29 -16.22 -4.34
CA LEU A 563 18.59 -15.70 -4.74
C LEU A 563 19.76 -16.58 -4.29
N THR A 564 19.67 -17.26 -3.14
CA THR A 564 20.70 -18.18 -2.66
C THR A 564 20.92 -19.32 -3.66
N HIS A 565 19.81 -19.89 -4.16
CA HIS A 565 19.82 -20.89 -5.22
C HIS A 565 20.29 -20.32 -6.57
N ILE A 566 19.81 -19.14 -6.99
CA ILE A 566 20.08 -18.56 -8.32
C ILE A 566 21.53 -18.04 -8.43
N ASN A 567 22.01 -17.29 -7.44
CA ASN A 567 23.38 -16.79 -7.36
C ASN A 567 24.39 -17.94 -7.25
N HIS A 568 24.02 -19.01 -6.53
CA HIS A 568 24.78 -20.26 -6.36
C HIS A 568 26.24 -20.05 -5.91
N ILE A 569 26.42 -19.21 -4.88
CA ILE A 569 27.73 -18.97 -4.27
C ILE A 569 28.02 -20.09 -3.24
N PRO A 570 29.12 -20.86 -3.36
CA PRO A 570 29.49 -21.86 -2.36
C PRO A 570 29.86 -21.20 -1.01
N PRO A 571 29.48 -21.77 0.15
CA PRO A 571 29.82 -21.21 1.46
C PRO A 571 31.32 -21.10 1.75
N ASP A 572 32.14 -21.93 1.10
CA ASP A 572 33.60 -21.96 1.19
C ASP A 572 34.31 -21.03 0.19
N TRP A 573 33.56 -20.33 -0.67
CA TRP A 573 34.13 -19.49 -1.73
C TRP A 573 34.63 -18.14 -1.19
N ASP A 574 35.94 -17.99 -1.04
CA ASP A 574 36.56 -16.70 -0.71
C ASP A 574 36.71 -15.80 -1.97
N PRO A 575 35.97 -14.68 -2.09
CA PRO A 575 36.16 -13.72 -3.18
C PRO A 575 37.57 -13.12 -3.21
N LYS A 576 38.33 -13.14 -2.10
CA LYS A 576 39.67 -12.54 -1.99
C LYS A 576 40.74 -13.38 -2.67
N ASP A 577 40.60 -14.70 -2.71
CA ASP A 577 41.47 -15.57 -3.50
C ASP A 577 41.45 -15.15 -4.99
N LYS A 578 42.57 -15.40 -5.66
CA LYS A 578 42.79 -15.18 -7.09
C LYS A 578 42.85 -16.48 -7.88
N SER A 579 42.88 -17.65 -7.21
CA SER A 579 42.84 -18.96 -7.86
C SER A 579 41.41 -19.48 -8.02
N ALA A 580 40.53 -19.18 -7.07
CA ALA A 580 39.10 -19.47 -7.15
C ALA A 580 38.43 -18.79 -8.36
N SER A 581 37.75 -19.59 -9.18
CA SER A 581 36.86 -19.10 -10.22
C SER A 581 35.64 -18.42 -9.61
N LYS A 582 35.06 -17.42 -10.30
CA LYS A 582 33.76 -16.84 -9.91
C LYS A 582 32.65 -17.92 -9.96
N PRO A 583 31.72 -17.96 -9.00
CA PRO A 583 30.55 -18.84 -9.03
C PRO A 583 29.73 -18.61 -10.30
N LYS A 584 29.26 -19.71 -10.89
CA LYS A 584 28.38 -19.69 -12.06
C LYS A 584 26.93 -19.70 -11.56
N THR A 585 26.20 -18.63 -11.84
CA THR A 585 24.77 -18.52 -11.56
C THR A 585 23.98 -19.64 -12.25
N ARG A 586 22.85 -20.00 -11.64
CA ARG A 586 21.82 -20.83 -12.29
C ARG A 586 20.95 -19.97 -13.21
N GLU A 587 19.96 -20.60 -13.81
CA GLU A 587 18.89 -19.91 -14.53
C GLU A 587 18.05 -19.08 -13.54
N PHE A 588 17.75 -17.83 -13.90
CA PHE A 588 16.90 -16.96 -13.08
C PHE A 588 15.44 -17.32 -13.35
N LYS A 589 14.70 -17.65 -12.28
CA LYS A 589 13.26 -17.86 -12.30
C LYS A 589 12.65 -17.43 -10.98
N PHE A 590 11.39 -17.03 -11.04
CA PHE A 590 10.53 -17.03 -9.86
C PHE A 590 9.91 -18.41 -9.67
N GLU A 591 9.61 -18.74 -8.42
CA GLU A 591 8.90 -19.94 -7.98
C GLU A 591 7.68 -19.49 -7.16
N VAL A 592 6.62 -20.31 -7.08
CA VAL A 592 5.48 -19.99 -6.21
C VAL A 592 5.92 -20.17 -4.75
N GLU A 593 5.71 -19.15 -3.93
CA GLU A 593 5.89 -19.26 -2.48
C GLU A 593 4.65 -19.92 -1.86
N TYR A 594 3.48 -19.31 -2.08
CA TYR A 594 2.18 -19.82 -1.69
C TYR A 594 1.06 -19.20 -2.55
N SER A 595 -0.16 -19.70 -2.40
CA SER A 595 -1.35 -19.07 -2.99
C SER A 595 -2.53 -19.22 -2.04
N THR A 596 -3.37 -18.19 -1.95
CA THR A 596 -4.52 -18.20 -1.02
C THR A 596 -5.55 -19.28 -1.40
N PHE A 597 -5.60 -19.70 -2.67
CA PHE A 597 -6.50 -20.74 -3.17
C PHE A 597 -6.21 -22.16 -2.66
N ASN A 598 -5.01 -22.43 -2.14
CA ASN A 598 -4.61 -23.77 -1.72
C ASN A 598 -3.87 -23.81 -0.37
N ASP A 599 -3.85 -22.70 0.37
CA ASP A 599 -3.28 -22.65 1.71
C ASP A 599 -4.28 -23.16 2.77
N LYS A 600 -4.16 -24.45 3.11
CA LYS A 600 -4.97 -25.14 4.12
C LYS A 600 -4.89 -24.54 5.53
N VAL A 601 -3.87 -23.74 5.84
CA VAL A 601 -3.61 -23.21 7.19
C VAL A 601 -4.15 -21.78 7.32
N LEU A 602 -4.03 -20.98 6.25
CA LEU A 602 -4.66 -19.65 6.19
C LEU A 602 -6.17 -19.72 5.89
N LYS A 603 -6.67 -20.76 5.21
CA LYS A 603 -8.11 -20.95 4.90
C LYS A 603 -8.80 -19.66 4.43
N LEU A 604 -8.27 -19.04 3.37
CA LEU A 604 -8.73 -17.72 2.87
C LEU A 604 -9.44 -17.87 1.50
N PRO A 605 -10.74 -18.24 1.47
CA PRO A 605 -11.44 -18.69 0.25
C PRO A 605 -11.74 -17.56 -0.74
N ASP A 606 -11.82 -16.32 -0.27
CA ASP A 606 -11.78 -15.11 -1.08
C ASP A 606 -11.12 -13.97 -0.29
N LEU A 607 -10.82 -12.84 -0.95
CA LEU A 607 -10.13 -11.70 -0.36
C LEU A 607 -11.09 -10.61 0.15
N THR A 608 -12.32 -10.98 0.52
CA THR A 608 -13.25 -10.02 1.14
C THR A 608 -12.83 -9.65 2.57
N VAL A 609 -13.29 -8.48 3.02
CA VAL A 609 -13.09 -7.99 4.40
C VAL A 609 -13.61 -8.99 5.45
N ARG A 610 -14.65 -9.81 5.15
CA ARG A 610 -15.13 -10.86 6.08
C ARG A 610 -14.04 -11.88 6.37
N ASN A 611 -13.39 -12.39 5.33
CA ASN A 611 -12.44 -13.49 5.46
C ASN A 611 -11.07 -13.00 5.97
N TYR A 612 -10.66 -11.78 5.64
CA TYR A 612 -9.50 -11.15 6.29
C TYR A 612 -9.69 -10.88 7.78
N VAL A 613 -10.87 -10.41 8.20
CA VAL A 613 -11.16 -10.20 9.63
C VAL A 613 -11.21 -11.54 10.38
N ARG A 614 -11.82 -12.59 9.79
CA ARG A 614 -11.78 -13.95 10.36
C ARG A 614 -10.38 -14.50 10.52
N LEU A 615 -9.55 -14.41 9.48
CA LEU A 615 -8.16 -14.85 9.53
C LEU A 615 -7.37 -14.11 10.62
N ALA A 616 -7.52 -12.79 10.71
CA ALA A 616 -6.91 -12.00 11.79
C ALA A 616 -7.39 -12.45 13.18
N SER A 617 -8.70 -12.50 13.43
CA SER A 617 -9.27 -12.97 14.69
C SER A 617 -8.74 -14.36 15.05
N ARG A 618 -8.74 -15.33 14.12
CA ARG A 618 -8.22 -16.69 14.33
C ARG A 618 -6.76 -16.69 14.74
N MET A 619 -5.89 -15.88 14.12
CA MET A 619 -4.47 -15.74 14.51
C MET A 619 -4.25 -15.00 15.85
N GLY A 620 -5.22 -14.19 16.26
CA GLY A 620 -5.23 -13.48 17.54
C GLY A 620 -5.63 -14.33 18.74
N LEU A 621 -6.49 -15.35 18.58
CA LEU A 621 -7.07 -16.13 19.70
C LEU A 621 -6.03 -16.63 20.71
N ALA A 622 -4.89 -17.18 20.27
CA ALA A 622 -3.84 -17.70 21.15
C ALA A 622 -3.13 -16.63 21.99
N ALA A 623 -3.25 -15.35 21.62
CA ALA A 623 -2.68 -14.17 22.29
C ALA A 623 -3.70 -13.43 23.19
N ALA A 624 -4.85 -14.04 23.49
CA ALA A 624 -5.80 -13.54 24.49
C ALA A 624 -5.49 -14.11 25.88
N ASP A 625 -4.92 -13.29 26.78
CA ASP A 625 -4.63 -13.64 28.19
C ASP A 625 -5.88 -13.61 29.11
N HIS A 626 -7.08 -13.55 28.54
CA HIS A 626 -8.35 -13.52 29.27
C HIS A 626 -9.28 -14.64 28.80
N PRO A 627 -10.08 -15.23 29.70
CA PRO A 627 -11.16 -16.13 29.31
C PRO A 627 -12.08 -15.45 28.30
N LEU A 628 -12.55 -16.21 27.32
CA LEU A 628 -13.64 -15.77 26.45
C LEU A 628 -14.84 -15.35 27.33
N PRO A 629 -15.57 -14.26 26.99
CA PRO A 629 -16.84 -13.98 27.63
C PRO A 629 -17.76 -15.20 27.43
N PRO A 630 -18.59 -15.59 28.42
CA PRO A 630 -19.50 -16.72 28.28
C PRO A 630 -20.40 -16.54 27.06
N SER A 631 -20.67 -17.63 26.32
CA SER A 631 -21.58 -17.60 25.17
C SER A 631 -23.00 -17.21 25.61
N THR A 632 -23.31 -15.92 25.55
CA THR A 632 -24.64 -15.37 25.79
C THR A 632 -25.57 -15.81 24.67
N LYS A 633 -26.52 -16.69 24.99
CA LYS A 633 -27.53 -17.18 24.04
C LYS A 633 -28.62 -16.13 23.84
N ASP A 634 -28.25 -15.05 23.15
CA ASP A 634 -29.13 -13.98 22.71
C ASP A 634 -29.17 -14.02 21.16
N ASP A 635 -30.26 -14.58 20.62
CA ASP A 635 -30.32 -15.36 19.36
C ASP A 635 -30.13 -14.61 18.00
N ASP A 636 -29.49 -13.41 17.92
CA ASP A 636 -29.67 -12.51 16.75
C ASP A 636 -28.42 -11.84 16.07
N ASP A 637 -27.15 -12.01 16.47
CA ASP A 637 -26.02 -11.37 15.71
C ASP A 637 -24.61 -12.07 15.67
N ASP A 638 -24.51 -13.38 15.87
CA ASP A 638 -23.24 -14.11 16.12
C ASP A 638 -22.47 -14.73 14.91
N ASP A 639 -22.88 -14.42 13.66
CA ASP A 639 -22.37 -14.86 12.32
C ASP A 639 -20.85 -14.62 12.02
N ALA A 640 -20.01 -14.44 13.04
CA ALA A 640 -18.58 -14.16 12.90
C ALA A 640 -17.70 -14.79 13.97
N HIS A 641 -18.20 -14.98 15.20
CA HIS A 641 -17.47 -15.77 16.22
C HIS A 641 -17.78 -17.26 16.04
N LEU A 642 -19.06 -17.63 15.88
CA LEU A 642 -19.46 -19.02 15.63
C LEU A 642 -18.76 -19.62 14.40
N ASP A 643 -18.84 -18.97 13.23
CA ASP A 643 -18.13 -19.45 12.04
C ASP A 643 -16.59 -19.51 12.20
N ALA A 644 -16.00 -18.68 13.06
CA ALA A 644 -14.55 -18.70 13.30
C ALA A 644 -14.14 -19.88 14.21
N GLU A 645 -15.07 -20.39 15.02
CA GLU A 645 -14.94 -21.66 15.73
C GLU A 645 -15.23 -22.85 14.79
N GLU A 646 -16.27 -22.78 13.94
CA GLU A 646 -16.49 -23.78 12.89
C GLU A 646 -15.28 -23.92 11.95
N ASP A 647 -14.63 -22.82 11.54
CA ASP A 647 -13.40 -22.82 10.73
C ASP A 647 -12.24 -23.57 11.41
N ILE A 648 -12.22 -23.64 12.75
CA ILE A 648 -11.20 -24.35 13.56
C ILE A 648 -11.59 -25.82 13.77
N ASP A 649 -12.85 -26.10 14.05
CA ASP A 649 -13.30 -27.48 14.27
C ASP A 649 -13.28 -28.27 12.92
N ASN A 650 -13.37 -27.57 11.78
CA ASN A 650 -13.02 -28.08 10.45
C ASN A 650 -11.48 -28.13 10.17
N ASP A 651 -10.58 -28.08 11.17
CA ASP A 651 -9.18 -28.50 10.99
C ASP A 651 -9.03 -30.04 10.94
N GLU A 652 -9.97 -30.80 11.53
CA GLU A 652 -9.78 -32.24 11.80
C GLU A 652 -9.91 -33.16 10.55
N ASP A 653 -10.71 -32.76 9.54
CA ASP A 653 -11.03 -33.59 8.36
C ASP A 653 -9.84 -33.74 7.36
N ASP A 654 -8.73 -33.04 7.60
CA ASP A 654 -7.59 -32.92 6.67
C ASP A 654 -6.26 -33.45 7.26
N ASP A 655 -6.22 -33.84 8.54
CA ASP A 655 -5.05 -34.37 9.25
C ASP A 655 -4.86 -35.90 9.01
N ILE A 656 -4.52 -36.27 7.77
CA ILE A 656 -3.96 -37.60 7.42
C ILE A 656 -2.64 -37.43 6.65
N ASP A 657 -1.62 -38.18 7.07
CA ASP A 657 -0.30 -38.36 6.45
C ASP A 657 0.67 -37.15 6.39
N GLU A 658 1.15 -36.63 7.55
CA GLU A 658 2.60 -36.33 7.71
C GLU A 658 3.08 -36.11 9.18
N ILE A 659 3.38 -37.22 9.90
CA ILE A 659 4.48 -37.48 10.86
C ILE A 659 4.13 -38.75 11.63
N GLY A 660 5.05 -39.72 11.70
CA GLY A 660 4.75 -41.07 12.19
C GLY A 660 5.33 -41.43 13.55
N ASP A 661 4.82 -42.55 14.06
CA ASP A 661 5.41 -43.49 15.03
C ASP A 661 5.96 -42.93 16.36
N ASP A 662 5.16 -43.06 17.42
CA ASP A 662 5.62 -43.76 18.63
C ASP A 662 4.43 -44.47 19.31
N GLU A 663 4.50 -45.80 19.45
CA GLU A 663 3.49 -46.60 20.17
C GLU A 663 3.82 -46.68 21.67
N SER A 664 2.84 -46.42 22.55
CA SER A 664 2.86 -46.93 23.93
C SER A 664 1.46 -47.28 24.41
N ASP A 665 1.25 -48.58 24.65
CA ASP A 665 -0.01 -49.21 25.08
C ASP A 665 -0.15 -49.22 26.63
N ASP A 666 -1.25 -49.80 27.14
CA ASP A 666 -1.69 -49.90 28.56
C ASP A 666 -2.23 -48.58 29.19
N SER A 667 -3.38 -48.54 29.88
CA SER A 667 -4.34 -49.60 30.24
C SER A 667 -5.76 -49.06 30.53
N ASP A 668 -6.80 -49.88 30.30
CA ASP A 668 -8.20 -49.62 30.69
C ASP A 668 -8.37 -49.26 32.20
N GLY A 669 -9.31 -48.36 32.53
CA GLY A 669 -9.63 -48.02 33.92
C GLY A 669 -10.82 -47.09 34.15
N ASP A 670 -12.03 -47.67 34.16
CA ASP A 670 -13.30 -47.20 34.74
C ASP A 670 -13.83 -45.79 34.39
N ASP A 671 -14.97 -45.71 33.67
CA ASP A 671 -15.77 -44.49 33.47
C ASP A 671 -16.35 -43.96 34.80
N GLU A 672 -16.22 -42.66 35.10
CA GLU A 672 -17.17 -41.76 35.84
C GLU A 672 -16.48 -40.43 36.28
N ASP A 673 -16.31 -39.44 35.36
CA ASP A 673 -16.33 -37.97 35.66
C ASP A 673 -16.10 -37.03 34.40
N ASP A 674 -16.32 -37.50 33.16
CA ASP A 674 -15.96 -36.77 31.92
C ASP A 674 -17.01 -35.77 31.37
N GLU A 675 -17.19 -34.61 32.03
CA GLU A 675 -17.76 -33.40 31.40
C GLU A 675 -16.81 -32.18 31.43
N ASP A 676 -15.82 -32.12 32.34
CA ASP A 676 -14.90 -30.96 32.52
C ASP A 676 -13.59 -31.08 31.69
N HIS A 677 -13.30 -32.26 31.12
CA HIS A 677 -12.05 -32.51 30.39
C HIS A 677 -12.09 -32.11 28.91
N GLY A 678 -13.20 -32.33 28.19
CA GLY A 678 -13.30 -32.01 26.76
C GLY A 678 -13.13 -30.52 26.47
N ASP A 679 -13.78 -29.69 27.29
CA ASP A 679 -13.71 -28.23 27.27
C ASP A 679 -12.25 -27.73 27.31
N ASP A 680 -11.39 -28.43 28.05
CA ASP A 680 -9.99 -28.08 28.23
C ASP A 680 -9.08 -28.66 27.12
N GLU A 681 -9.50 -29.69 26.40
CA GLU A 681 -8.83 -30.16 25.17
C GLU A 681 -9.18 -29.29 23.97
N ASP A 682 -10.45 -28.89 23.81
CA ASP A 682 -10.91 -27.98 22.75
C ASP A 682 -10.20 -26.62 22.82
N LYS A 683 -10.02 -26.05 24.03
CA LYS A 683 -9.20 -24.84 24.25
C LYS A 683 -7.76 -25.03 23.75
N LYS A 684 -7.17 -26.22 23.97
CA LYS A 684 -5.82 -26.57 23.50
C LYS A 684 -5.77 -26.77 21.97
N ARG A 685 -6.79 -27.39 21.34
CA ARG A 685 -6.94 -27.48 19.88
C ARG A 685 -7.02 -26.08 19.26
N ARG A 686 -7.91 -25.23 19.78
CA ARG A 686 -8.14 -23.85 19.31
C ARG A 686 -6.88 -22.98 19.43
N LYS A 687 -6.13 -23.06 20.54
CA LYS A 687 -4.84 -22.37 20.66
C LYS A 687 -3.82 -22.88 19.63
N ARG A 688 -3.65 -24.20 19.47
CA ARG A 688 -2.75 -24.78 18.45
C ARG A 688 -3.13 -24.33 17.03
N ALA A 689 -4.41 -24.31 16.66
CA ALA A 689 -4.87 -23.85 15.34
C ALA A 689 -4.54 -22.37 15.09
N SER A 690 -4.72 -21.52 16.11
CA SER A 690 -4.37 -20.10 16.11
C SER A 690 -2.84 -19.87 15.95
N ASP A 691 -2.02 -20.62 16.69
CA ASP A 691 -0.56 -20.60 16.58
C ASP A 691 -0.07 -21.14 15.21
N ARG A 692 -0.67 -22.21 14.67
CA ARG A 692 -0.41 -22.71 13.31
C ARG A 692 -0.66 -21.63 12.26
N ALA A 693 -1.79 -20.93 12.35
CA ALA A 693 -2.16 -19.85 11.42
C ALA A 693 -1.22 -18.64 11.54
N TRP A 694 -0.87 -18.23 12.76
CA TRP A 694 0.05 -17.13 13.03
C TRP A 694 1.44 -17.40 12.46
N ASN A 695 2.03 -18.56 12.75
CA ASN A 695 3.38 -18.90 12.30
C ASN A 695 3.44 -19.09 10.78
N ARG A 696 2.35 -19.57 10.15
CA ARG A 696 2.20 -19.58 8.68
C ARG A 696 2.22 -18.17 8.10
N PHE A 697 1.50 -17.23 8.72
CA PHE A 697 1.43 -15.84 8.29
C PHE A 697 2.78 -15.12 8.42
N VAL A 698 3.45 -15.18 9.58
CA VAL A 698 4.73 -14.48 9.76
C VAL A 698 5.85 -15.06 8.89
N LYS A 699 5.82 -16.38 8.61
CA LYS A 699 6.73 -16.99 7.62
C LYS A 699 6.59 -16.33 6.24
N HIS A 700 5.37 -16.10 5.78
CA HIS A 700 5.11 -15.41 4.51
C HIS A 700 5.39 -13.90 4.57
N ALA A 701 5.18 -13.25 5.73
CA ALA A 701 5.55 -11.85 5.95
C ALA A 701 7.02 -11.59 5.61
N PHE A 702 7.90 -12.52 5.96
CA PHE A 702 9.34 -12.48 5.64
C PHE A 702 9.74 -13.33 4.42
N VAL A 703 8.81 -13.59 3.48
CA VAL A 703 9.02 -14.31 2.21
C VAL A 703 9.75 -15.65 2.39
N SER A 704 9.40 -16.39 3.45
CA SER A 704 10.04 -17.65 3.85
C SER A 704 11.57 -17.56 4.04
N THR A 705 12.11 -16.37 4.33
CA THR A 705 13.54 -16.13 4.66
C THR A 705 13.80 -15.85 6.14
N GLY A 706 12.74 -15.77 6.96
CA GLY A 706 12.82 -15.63 8.42
C GLY A 706 12.67 -16.95 9.15
N PHE A 707 13.44 -17.08 10.24
CA PHE A 707 13.31 -17.94 11.43
C PHE A 707 12.59 -19.30 11.34
N GLU A 708 13.32 -20.36 11.70
CA GLU A 708 12.77 -21.66 12.13
C GLU A 708 12.43 -21.68 13.65
N GLU A 709 12.65 -20.55 14.34
CA GLU A 709 12.43 -20.33 15.78
C GLU A 709 11.29 -19.32 15.98
N ASP A 710 10.68 -19.32 17.17
CA ASP A 710 9.43 -18.59 17.44
C ASP A 710 9.60 -17.07 17.31
N VAL A 711 8.61 -16.39 16.72
CA VAL A 711 8.60 -14.92 16.54
C VAL A 711 8.64 -14.22 17.88
N ASP A 712 7.98 -14.79 18.88
CA ASP A 712 7.90 -14.25 20.24
C ASP A 712 9.28 -14.30 20.95
N SER A 713 10.20 -15.18 20.52
CA SER A 713 11.58 -15.22 21.04
C SER A 713 12.45 -14.04 20.60
N LEU A 714 12.11 -13.40 19.47
CA LEU A 714 12.90 -12.31 18.89
C LEU A 714 12.78 -10.99 19.64
N VAL A 715 11.70 -10.82 20.41
CA VAL A 715 11.51 -9.64 21.29
C VAL A 715 12.07 -9.90 22.68
N ALA A 716 12.11 -11.17 23.13
CA ALA A 716 12.66 -11.55 24.44
C ALA A 716 14.20 -11.42 24.54
N ASP A 717 14.92 -11.29 23.41
CA ASP A 717 16.38 -11.12 23.35
C ASP A 717 16.84 -9.63 23.34
N ASP A 718 15.89 -8.67 23.31
CA ASP A 718 16.15 -7.21 23.27
C ASP A 718 15.81 -6.47 24.59
N GLU A 719 15.38 -7.17 25.66
CA GLU A 719 15.16 -6.63 27.03
C GLU A 719 16.37 -6.78 28.00
#